data_AF-A0A4P6FCD1-F1
#
_entry.id   AF-A0A4P6FCD1-F1
#
_cell.length_a   1.000
_cell.length_b   1.000
_cell.length_c   1.000
_cell.angle_alpha   90.00
_cell.angle_beta   90.00
_cell.angle_gamma   90.00
#
_symmetry.space_group_name_H-M   'P 1'
#
loop_
_entity.id
_entity.type
_entity.pdbx_description
1 polymer ?
#
loop_
_entity_poly.entity_id
_entity_poly.type
_entity_poly.pdbx_seq_one_letter_code
_entity_poly.pdbx_strand_id
1 'polypeptide(L)'
;MTRTLHPSAPRNDARSERRRRRGIRAVVARVLAALAAILVAVAAGPVGDAPAAAAAAQVRPVVDSQAEASGPLSASEPILAAPSSEARTSRTSAPGDILISELANGGRGSRSDSFFELVNAGDTPVDLTGWEVARCSMQGLRANLGRTETDLHGVVLEPGEFYTGARIGTDLGGVDADGRFSQPFADTGFGLVVLDPAGEIVDAVGVYPNEPWPTTSECSRGGNLPNSLSAALGESWQRVGRTGDARADFVRAVATPGGVNATKATDAPAAPVRIAELAPTGPEGGDDEFVELAAVSDTDVSGWRLLTCGVNGRQQADRAVAVVPDGTRLRAGERFVVAADGASADADLRSRLALDARGFGALLVDADGYRVDGVAATPYGDSACQSGDEKLGLLVDGRTGESWQRVDATGDDAEWVVAPRTPGAANAATERALRDEPTAYPARPGVVVTELATDPGDLPDGFERRNFVELTNVGDAPVDVSGWTLVRCTESGPRVLSGGTTIVGGTTLAPGDAWVAALRGTALAANADAVLDDGFDFRGTGVWVEDADGRVVDRVGVYRANEMDRSVERPSLCTKGMSLQTFALDRYAGETYQRIAFTGVDADDFAARPATPGDGAVHPAVDPVAPALAEARSALVRAVAAEERAAQQGARRAAALARGTDASDGIRAIGASRTAGPMTALKTSAATPLRVTAGWTGTSDAPLTAHGAPAERPLASTDSDTTADTTVRDDGYGLPYVRLAVEASDPGAALETGATVAWRGSAEPRTAVRLSAWNAEDASWRMLAEATAGADGSVALAGALLDGEIAPGDTAGAGTEASAELLVQVVPRASTLRKARGGGFDDPADYDLAISHLTDTQYLTESHPEAYAEIVGWVAANAPSRKIAFATHTGDLVQNWVDPDQSEPLARREYETASRMQAVLDDAGVPNSVLPGNHDTKRGTSPALFNEYFPPSRYADEPWYGGSIGPDDQTANFSLFEQAGAPFLMLSLPYAYGEREIAWAEEVVAAHPDRNVIVSTHEHVTPKELEAPAQRSTSSRWLSRADELWARVIAPNRNVVVVLSGHFHGLGAITTEDAGGLPGHTVVEMVADYQEFRTHEGVRATGFQRLLQFDLAGGAIAVDAYSSTLDAHASYPYDYVQFDPAHGSADELSEMRPWNIVERGVQGRYTAEDDEFVVEHVGLQYAKSLTTVAITGDVASEPSAPADAGR
;
A
#
# COMPACT_ATOMS: atom_id res chain seq x y z
N MET A 1 46.03 38.57 42.64
CA MET A 1 45.79 39.65 43.63
C MET A 1 44.29 39.85 43.76
N THR A 2 43.83 39.81 45.00
CA THR A 2 42.44 39.88 45.51
C THR A 2 41.72 41.22 45.22
N ARG A 3 40.44 41.17 44.79
CA ARG A 3 39.22 41.61 45.54
C ARG A 3 38.05 42.04 44.62
N THR A 4 37.02 41.19 44.60
CA THR A 4 35.58 41.46 44.84
C THR A 4 34.94 42.79 44.45
N LEU A 5 33.81 42.73 43.72
CA LEU A 5 32.46 43.21 44.15
C LEU A 5 31.36 42.77 43.14
N HIS A 6 30.31 42.13 43.64
CA HIS A 6 28.97 41.95 43.04
C HIS A 6 28.02 43.08 43.53
N PRO A 7 26.73 43.20 43.13
CA PRO A 7 25.98 42.70 41.95
C PRO A 7 25.05 43.78 41.30
N SER A 8 24.43 43.52 40.14
CA SER A 8 23.08 44.03 39.78
C SER A 8 22.56 43.48 38.43
N ALA A 9 21.28 43.14 38.40
CA ALA A 9 20.52 42.48 37.33
C ALA A 9 20.29 43.35 36.06
N PRO A 10 20.02 42.76 34.88
CA PRO A 10 19.56 43.49 33.71
C PRO A 10 18.02 43.54 33.62
N ARG A 11 17.49 44.73 33.32
CA ARG A 11 16.11 44.98 32.89
C ARG A 11 15.99 44.83 31.38
N ASN A 12 14.90 44.17 30.97
CA ASN A 12 14.36 44.07 29.62
C ASN A 12 14.29 45.40 28.85
N ASP A 13 14.61 45.36 27.54
CA ASP A 13 14.26 46.43 26.60
C ASP A 13 13.56 45.87 25.35
N ALA A 14 12.23 45.78 25.45
CA ALA A 14 11.30 45.32 24.41
C ALA A 14 10.99 46.40 23.35
N ARG A 15 12.03 47.00 22.75
CA ARG A 15 11.86 48.10 21.76
C ARG A 15 12.48 47.88 20.38
N SER A 16 13.26 46.82 20.15
CA SER A 16 13.82 46.54 18.82
C SER A 16 12.89 45.73 17.89
N GLU A 17 11.94 44.96 18.44
CA GLU A 17 11.11 44.01 17.67
C GLU A 17 9.88 44.62 16.99
N ARG A 18 9.38 45.77 17.49
CA ARG A 18 8.21 46.45 16.89
C ARG A 18 8.52 47.21 15.60
N ARG A 19 9.79 47.46 15.27
CA ARG A 19 10.19 48.11 14.00
C ARG A 19 10.37 47.13 12.84
N ARG A 20 10.71 45.86 13.09
CA ARG A 20 10.80 44.83 12.02
C ARG A 20 9.43 44.34 11.54
N ARG A 21 8.42 44.27 12.41
CA ARG A 21 7.06 43.80 12.04
C ARG A 21 6.21 44.81 11.23
N ARG A 22 6.59 46.09 11.15
CA ARG A 22 5.88 47.10 10.34
C ARG A 22 6.38 47.20 8.89
N GLY A 23 7.60 46.77 8.59
CA GLY A 23 8.15 46.79 7.22
C GLY A 23 7.58 45.70 6.32
N ILE A 24 7.30 44.51 6.87
CA ILE A 24 6.87 43.33 6.10
C ILE A 24 5.40 43.45 5.65
N ARG A 25 4.52 44.03 6.48
CA ARG A 25 3.09 44.25 6.10
C ARG A 25 2.88 45.26 4.98
N ALA A 26 3.82 46.19 4.75
CA ALA A 26 3.70 47.18 3.68
C ALA A 26 4.13 46.64 2.30
N VAL A 27 4.95 45.58 2.27
CA VAL A 27 5.40 44.93 1.03
C VAL A 27 4.35 43.93 0.54
N VAL A 28 3.77 43.14 1.45
CA VAL A 28 2.71 42.16 1.12
C VAL A 28 1.43 42.83 0.59
N ALA A 29 1.05 44.00 1.13
CA ALA A 29 -0.10 44.75 0.63
C ALA A 29 0.11 45.35 -0.78
N ARG A 30 1.36 45.61 -1.20
CA ARG A 30 1.66 46.13 -2.55
C ARG A 30 1.70 45.02 -3.61
N VAL A 31 2.04 43.80 -3.23
CA VAL A 31 2.02 42.63 -4.12
C VAL A 31 0.58 42.17 -4.39
N LEU A 32 -0.29 42.17 -3.35
CA LEU A 32 -1.71 41.83 -3.50
C LEU A 32 -2.50 42.87 -4.32
N ALA A 33 -2.12 44.15 -4.27
CA ALA A 33 -2.74 45.20 -5.09
C ALA A 33 -2.34 45.14 -6.59
N ALA A 34 -1.18 44.55 -6.91
CA ALA A 34 -0.73 44.38 -8.30
C ALA A 34 -1.39 43.18 -8.99
N LEU A 35 -1.69 42.11 -8.23
CA LEU A 35 -2.40 40.93 -8.74
C LEU A 35 -3.89 41.19 -9.01
N ALA A 36 -4.53 42.07 -8.24
CA ALA A 36 -5.93 42.46 -8.48
C ALA A 36 -6.13 43.35 -9.73
N ALA A 37 -5.08 43.97 -10.26
CA ALA A 37 -5.15 44.83 -11.44
C ALA A 37 -5.01 44.07 -12.78
N ILE A 38 -4.57 42.81 -12.75
CA ILE A 38 -4.40 41.98 -13.96
C ILE A 38 -5.68 41.18 -14.29
N LEU A 39 -6.59 41.00 -13.33
CA LEU A 39 -7.83 40.24 -13.50
C LEU A 39 -9.05 41.03 -14.04
N VAL A 40 -8.90 42.30 -14.41
CA VAL A 40 -10.03 43.16 -14.86
C VAL A 40 -9.95 43.55 -16.35
N ALA A 41 -9.04 42.95 -17.13
CA ALA A 41 -8.85 43.33 -18.55
C ALA A 41 -9.28 42.27 -19.59
N VAL A 42 -10.17 41.32 -19.26
CA VAL A 42 -10.78 40.42 -20.26
C VAL A 42 -12.28 40.24 -19.98
N ALA A 43 -13.08 41.26 -20.29
CA ALA A 43 -14.53 41.12 -20.53
C ALA A 43 -15.13 42.42 -21.08
N ALA A 44 -15.15 42.60 -22.41
CA ALA A 44 -16.08 43.54 -23.09
C ALA A 44 -16.16 43.34 -24.63
N GLY A 45 -16.99 42.37 -25.08
CA GLY A 45 -17.90 42.39 -26.25
C GLY A 45 -17.37 42.32 -27.71
N PRO A 46 -18.25 42.15 -28.74
CA PRO A 46 -19.67 41.80 -28.72
C PRO A 46 -20.12 40.66 -29.71
N VAL A 47 -21.43 40.40 -29.63
CA VAL A 47 -22.37 39.43 -30.26
C VAL A 47 -22.38 39.37 -31.80
N GLY A 48 -22.66 38.18 -32.36
CA GLY A 48 -23.16 37.96 -33.73
C GLY A 48 -23.68 36.54 -34.03
N ASP A 49 -25.00 36.40 -34.08
CA ASP A 49 -25.91 35.51 -34.84
C ASP A 49 -25.73 33.97 -35.04
N ALA A 50 -26.90 33.31 -34.90
CA ALA A 50 -27.39 31.93 -35.06
C ALA A 50 -27.09 31.24 -36.44
N PRO A 51 -27.46 29.94 -36.73
CA PRO A 51 -28.59 29.18 -36.17
C PRO A 51 -28.45 27.64 -35.97
N ALA A 52 -29.54 27.12 -35.40
CA ALA A 52 -29.87 25.73 -35.10
C ALA A 52 -30.06 24.80 -36.32
N ALA A 53 -29.83 23.51 -36.12
CA ALA A 53 -30.60 22.43 -36.74
C ALA A 53 -30.52 21.14 -35.90
N ALA A 54 -31.68 20.61 -35.56
CA ALA A 54 -31.89 19.31 -34.92
C ALA A 54 -31.89 18.18 -35.96
N ALA A 55 -31.51 16.97 -35.55
CA ALA A 55 -32.17 15.73 -35.98
C ALA A 55 -31.73 14.54 -35.12
N ALA A 56 -32.71 13.92 -34.47
CA ALA A 56 -32.62 12.62 -33.84
C ALA A 56 -32.63 11.48 -34.88
N ALA A 57 -32.00 10.35 -34.55
CA ALA A 57 -32.34 9.06 -35.14
C ALA A 57 -32.17 7.94 -34.10
N GLN A 58 -33.30 7.41 -33.66
CA GLN A 58 -33.45 6.12 -32.99
C GLN A 58 -33.31 4.99 -34.02
N VAL A 59 -32.65 3.88 -33.69
CA VAL A 59 -33.05 2.54 -34.18
C VAL A 59 -32.79 1.49 -33.09
N ARG A 60 -33.81 0.65 -32.89
CA ARG A 60 -33.96 -0.46 -31.94
C ARG A 60 -33.23 -1.74 -32.36
N PRO A 61 -33.04 -2.71 -31.44
CA PRO A 61 -32.37 -3.98 -31.67
C PRO A 61 -33.32 -5.04 -32.27
N VAL A 62 -32.77 -6.02 -32.99
CA VAL A 62 -33.45 -7.27 -33.34
C VAL A 62 -32.51 -8.47 -33.13
N VAL A 63 -33.09 -9.46 -32.47
CA VAL A 63 -32.61 -10.76 -32.02
C VAL A 63 -32.59 -11.76 -33.18
N ASP A 64 -31.65 -12.71 -33.22
CA ASP A 64 -31.90 -14.16 -33.03
C ASP A 64 -30.96 -15.11 -33.80
N SER A 65 -30.61 -16.18 -33.07
CA SER A 65 -30.47 -17.58 -33.49
C SER A 65 -29.11 -18.21 -33.87
N GLN A 66 -28.66 -19.09 -32.96
CA GLN A 66 -28.37 -20.54 -33.11
C GLN A 66 -27.10 -20.95 -33.90
N ALA A 67 -26.11 -21.54 -33.21
CA ALA A 67 -25.81 -22.99 -33.11
C ALA A 67 -24.94 -23.47 -34.31
N GLU A 68 -23.85 -24.23 -34.23
CA GLU A 68 -23.50 -25.44 -33.47
C GLU A 68 -21.97 -25.70 -33.57
N ALA A 69 -21.49 -26.60 -32.72
CA ALA A 69 -20.11 -27.02 -32.50
C ALA A 69 -19.42 -27.74 -33.69
N SER A 70 -18.07 -27.76 -33.71
CA SER A 70 -17.24 -28.99 -33.57
C SER A 70 -15.80 -28.88 -34.15
N GLY A 71 -14.80 -29.22 -33.32
CA GLY A 71 -13.67 -30.09 -33.70
C GLY A 71 -12.50 -29.54 -34.53
N PRO A 72 -11.32 -30.22 -34.54
CA PRO A 72 -10.06 -29.56 -34.21
C PRO A 72 -8.90 -29.76 -35.22
N LEU A 73 -7.76 -29.14 -34.90
CA LEU A 73 -6.36 -29.50 -35.23
C LEU A 73 -5.76 -29.24 -36.65
N SER A 74 -4.63 -28.51 -36.58
CA SER A 74 -3.31 -28.81 -37.17
C SER A 74 -2.99 -28.52 -38.65
N ALA A 75 -2.03 -27.59 -38.80
CA ALA A 75 -0.93 -27.45 -39.75
C ALA A 75 -0.85 -28.36 -41.00
N SER A 76 -0.74 -27.74 -42.18
CA SER A 76 0.39 -27.89 -43.14
C SER A 76 0.15 -27.12 -44.46
N GLU A 77 1.17 -26.37 -44.90
CA GLU A 77 1.39 -25.83 -46.27
C GLU A 77 1.49 -26.96 -47.32
N PRO A 78 1.34 -26.79 -48.68
CA PRO A 78 1.95 -25.73 -49.52
C PRO A 78 1.26 -25.26 -50.85
N ILE A 79 1.66 -24.05 -51.30
CA ILE A 79 2.02 -23.56 -52.67
C ILE A 79 1.16 -23.96 -53.91
N LEU A 80 0.55 -22.97 -54.62
CA LEU A 80 0.92 -22.47 -55.98
C LEU A 80 -0.09 -21.46 -56.60
N ALA A 81 0.47 -20.34 -57.08
CA ALA A 81 0.10 -19.50 -58.24
C ALA A 81 -1.15 -18.58 -58.23
N ALA A 82 -0.85 -17.28 -58.44
CA ALA A 82 -1.74 -16.14 -58.68
C ALA A 82 -2.47 -16.19 -60.05
N PRO A 83 -3.48 -15.32 -60.24
CA PRO A 83 -3.21 -14.16 -61.07
C PRO A 83 -3.69 -12.81 -60.49
N SER A 84 -3.02 -11.79 -61.02
CA SER A 84 -3.12 -10.34 -60.86
C SER A 84 -4.49 -9.72 -61.13
N SER A 85 -4.93 -8.75 -60.31
CA SER A 85 -4.70 -7.29 -60.49
C SER A 85 -5.86 -6.46 -59.93
N GLU A 86 -5.48 -5.47 -59.10
CA GLU A 86 -6.16 -4.18 -58.89
C GLU A 86 -7.49 -4.14 -58.11
N ALA A 87 -7.35 -3.92 -56.80
CA ALA A 87 -7.82 -2.71 -56.15
C ALA A 87 -6.93 -2.45 -54.93
N ARG A 88 -6.06 -1.42 -54.99
CA ARG A 88 -5.26 -0.98 -53.84
C ARG A 88 -6.20 -0.31 -52.82
N THR A 89 -6.69 -1.10 -51.88
CA THR A 89 -7.10 -0.59 -50.57
C THR A 89 -5.84 -0.18 -49.82
N SER A 90 -5.85 1.04 -49.27
CA SER A 90 -4.85 1.53 -48.32
C SER A 90 -4.69 0.50 -47.20
N ARG A 91 -3.50 -0.11 -47.12
CA ARG A 91 -3.11 -0.86 -45.92
C ARG A 91 -2.88 0.17 -44.84
N THR A 92 -3.68 0.12 -43.78
CA THR A 92 -3.31 0.63 -42.47
C THR A 92 -2.02 -0.05 -42.05
N SER A 93 -1.01 0.73 -41.65
CA SER A 93 0.29 0.27 -41.16
C SER A 93 0.12 -0.52 -39.86
N ALA A 94 1.06 -1.43 -39.60
CA ALA A 94 1.15 -2.10 -38.31
C ALA A 94 1.78 -1.13 -37.28
N PRO A 95 1.28 -1.08 -36.03
CA PRO A 95 1.80 -0.19 -34.99
C PRO A 95 3.30 -0.32 -34.68
N GLY A 96 3.97 -1.44 -35.03
CA GLY A 96 5.35 -1.74 -34.62
C GLY A 96 6.50 -1.12 -35.43
N ASP A 97 6.23 -0.11 -36.27
CA ASP A 97 7.24 0.48 -37.16
C ASP A 97 7.88 1.79 -36.66
N ILE A 98 7.38 2.40 -35.57
CA ILE A 98 7.99 3.59 -34.97
C ILE A 98 8.85 3.18 -33.77
N LEU A 99 10.14 3.54 -33.80
CA LEU A 99 11.09 3.13 -32.77
C LEU A 99 11.86 4.31 -32.20
N ILE A 100 12.22 4.22 -30.92
CA ILE A 100 13.20 5.08 -30.27
C ILE A 100 14.58 4.73 -30.82
N SER A 101 15.17 5.63 -31.59
CA SER A 101 16.43 5.41 -32.32
C SER A 101 17.65 5.78 -31.50
N GLU A 102 17.62 6.94 -30.85
CA GLU A 102 18.76 7.49 -30.12
C GLU A 102 18.25 8.25 -28.89
N LEU A 103 18.99 8.20 -27.77
CA LEU A 103 18.65 8.97 -26.57
C LEU A 103 19.86 9.24 -25.67
N ALA A 104 19.86 10.41 -25.02
CA ALA A 104 20.85 10.79 -24.03
C ALA A 104 20.25 11.70 -22.94
N ASN A 105 20.74 11.59 -21.71
CA ASN A 105 20.39 12.47 -20.59
C ASN A 105 21.41 13.60 -20.34
N GLY A 106 22.44 13.74 -21.17
CA GLY A 106 23.41 14.82 -21.07
C GLY A 106 24.27 14.94 -22.33
N GLY A 107 24.99 16.05 -22.44
CA GLY A 107 25.83 16.37 -23.60
C GLY A 107 27.05 17.20 -23.21
N ARG A 108 27.89 17.53 -24.20
CA ARG A 108 29.17 18.21 -23.98
C ARG A 108 29.03 19.63 -23.42
N GLY A 109 27.91 20.30 -23.70
CA GLY A 109 27.62 21.65 -23.21
C GLY A 109 27.08 21.65 -21.79
N SER A 110 26.25 20.67 -21.43
CA SER A 110 25.58 20.58 -20.14
C SER A 110 25.14 19.16 -19.80
N ARG A 111 25.15 18.84 -18.50
CA ARG A 111 24.55 17.60 -17.97
C ARG A 111 23.02 17.56 -18.07
N SER A 112 22.40 18.66 -18.46
CA SER A 112 20.95 18.74 -18.72
C SER A 112 20.62 18.74 -20.21
N ASP A 113 21.61 18.51 -21.08
CA ASP A 113 21.42 18.40 -22.52
C ASP A 113 20.80 17.03 -22.84
N SER A 114 19.47 16.94 -22.71
CA SER A 114 18.71 15.72 -22.97
C SER A 114 18.03 15.77 -24.33
N PHE A 115 18.05 14.65 -25.05
CA PHE A 115 17.33 14.49 -26.30
C PHE A 115 16.97 13.02 -26.55
N PHE A 116 16.03 12.81 -27.46
CA PHE A 116 15.69 11.52 -28.01
C PHE A 116 15.32 11.64 -29.49
N GLU A 117 15.37 10.52 -30.19
CA GLU A 117 14.94 10.42 -31.59
C GLU A 117 13.96 9.28 -31.78
N LEU A 118 12.93 9.54 -32.60
CA LEU A 118 12.08 8.50 -33.16
C LEU A 118 12.49 8.27 -34.61
N VAL A 119 12.40 7.03 -35.08
CA VAL A 119 12.61 6.68 -36.49
C VAL A 119 11.42 5.89 -37.02
N ASN A 120 10.96 6.23 -38.22
CA ASN A 120 10.09 5.33 -38.96
C ASN A 120 10.93 4.22 -39.58
N ALA A 121 10.80 3.06 -38.97
CA ALA A 121 11.57 1.87 -39.17
C ALA A 121 10.91 0.90 -40.18
N GLY A 122 9.71 1.23 -40.66
CA GLY A 122 8.92 0.51 -41.66
C GLY A 122 9.16 0.97 -43.10
N ASP A 123 8.24 0.61 -44.01
CA ASP A 123 8.33 0.90 -45.44
C ASP A 123 7.26 1.87 -45.97
N THR A 124 6.39 2.38 -45.09
CA THR A 124 5.35 3.36 -45.42
C THR A 124 5.36 4.57 -44.48
N PRO A 125 4.92 5.76 -44.92
CA PRO A 125 4.80 6.93 -44.04
C PRO A 125 3.82 6.69 -42.88
N VAL A 126 4.11 7.25 -41.70
CA VAL A 126 3.29 7.14 -40.50
C VAL A 126 2.92 8.53 -39.99
N ASP A 127 1.63 8.79 -39.78
CA ASP A 127 1.11 10.00 -39.13
C ASP A 127 1.09 9.79 -37.61
N LEU A 128 1.84 10.63 -36.90
CA LEU A 128 1.99 10.56 -35.45
C LEU A 128 0.93 11.38 -34.69
N THR A 129 -0.10 11.87 -35.38
CA THR A 129 -1.22 12.55 -34.73
C THR A 129 -1.91 11.64 -33.71
N GLY A 130 -1.94 12.09 -32.45
CA GLY A 130 -2.54 11.35 -31.34
C GLY A 130 -1.61 10.34 -30.65
N TRP A 131 -0.37 10.18 -31.14
CA TRP A 131 0.66 9.41 -30.45
C TRP A 131 1.23 10.19 -29.27
N GLU A 132 1.74 9.47 -28.27
CA GLU A 132 2.36 10.07 -27.09
C GLU A 132 3.77 9.51 -26.86
N VAL A 133 4.69 10.39 -26.47
CA VAL A 133 5.98 9.98 -25.89
C VAL A 133 5.93 10.29 -24.40
N ALA A 134 5.84 9.26 -23.57
CA ALA A 134 5.87 9.37 -22.13
C ALA A 134 7.29 9.10 -21.60
N ARG A 135 7.67 9.76 -20.51
CA ARG A 135 8.97 9.60 -19.87
C ARG A 135 8.83 8.83 -18.56
N CYS A 136 9.74 7.89 -18.29
CA CYS A 136 9.91 7.34 -16.95
C CYS A 136 10.87 8.17 -16.10
N SER A 137 10.53 8.36 -14.82
CA SER A 137 11.33 9.09 -13.83
C SER A 137 12.56 8.30 -13.38
N MET A 138 13.36 8.88 -12.48
CA MET A 138 14.47 8.15 -11.83
C MET A 138 14.03 6.90 -11.06
N GLN A 139 12.76 6.82 -10.66
CA GLN A 139 12.19 5.66 -9.96
C GLN A 139 11.70 4.57 -10.93
N GLY A 140 11.87 4.72 -12.26
CA GLY A 140 11.35 3.74 -13.22
C GLY A 140 9.83 3.84 -13.47
N LEU A 141 9.18 4.88 -12.97
CA LEU A 141 7.72 5.07 -13.10
C LEU A 141 7.37 6.12 -14.14
N ARG A 142 6.23 5.98 -14.82
CA ARG A 142 5.75 7.00 -15.77
C ARG A 142 5.62 8.36 -15.09
N ALA A 143 6.15 9.39 -15.73
CA ALA A 143 5.89 10.77 -15.41
C ALA A 143 4.96 11.39 -16.47
N ASN A 144 4.30 12.50 -16.12
CA ASN A 144 3.54 13.31 -17.07
C ASN A 144 2.37 12.57 -17.76
N LEU A 145 1.60 11.75 -17.03
CA LEU A 145 0.41 11.07 -17.57
C LEU A 145 -0.55 12.04 -18.29
N GLY A 146 -0.93 11.69 -19.53
CA GLY A 146 -1.77 12.52 -20.40
C GLY A 146 -1.07 13.77 -20.96
N ARG A 147 0.25 13.88 -20.81
CA ARG A 147 1.08 14.95 -21.38
C ARG A 147 2.34 14.36 -22.02
N THR A 148 2.28 14.20 -23.34
CA THR A 148 3.45 13.83 -24.15
C THR A 148 4.61 14.82 -23.96
N GLU A 149 5.84 14.30 -24.00
CA GLU A 149 7.07 15.12 -23.95
C GLU A 149 7.15 16.07 -25.15
N THR A 150 6.47 15.76 -26.26
CA THR A 150 6.50 16.58 -27.47
C THR A 150 5.19 16.52 -28.26
N ASP A 151 4.81 17.62 -28.91
CA ASP A 151 3.61 17.67 -29.75
C ASP A 151 3.89 17.01 -31.10
N LEU A 152 3.27 15.85 -31.30
CA LEU A 152 3.37 15.06 -32.54
C LEU A 152 2.22 15.35 -33.52
N HIS A 153 1.36 16.33 -33.24
CA HIS A 153 0.22 16.65 -34.09
C HIS A 153 0.67 17.12 -35.49
N GLY A 154 0.21 16.41 -36.53
CA GLY A 154 0.54 16.72 -37.92
C GLY A 154 1.97 16.33 -38.33
N VAL A 155 2.72 15.63 -37.48
CA VAL A 155 4.02 15.06 -37.82
C VAL A 155 3.79 13.77 -38.63
N VAL A 156 4.29 13.74 -39.86
CA VAL A 156 4.29 12.53 -40.70
C VAL A 156 5.74 12.13 -40.93
N LEU A 157 6.12 10.94 -40.48
CA LEU A 157 7.47 10.40 -40.68
C LEU A 157 7.51 9.49 -41.90
N GLU A 158 8.32 9.84 -42.89
CA GLU A 158 8.65 9.00 -44.04
C GLU A 158 9.56 7.83 -43.64
N PRO A 159 9.60 6.71 -44.40
CA PRO A 159 10.49 5.59 -44.13
C PRO A 159 11.96 6.01 -43.98
N GLY A 160 12.56 5.75 -42.82
CA GLY A 160 13.92 6.11 -42.45
C GLY A 160 14.12 7.56 -41.99
N GLU A 161 13.06 8.35 -41.90
CA GLU A 161 13.11 9.71 -41.36
C GLU A 161 13.13 9.71 -39.82
N PHE A 162 13.81 10.70 -39.25
CA PHE A 162 13.95 10.89 -37.82
C PHE A 162 13.11 12.07 -37.33
N TYR A 163 12.55 11.94 -36.13
CA TYR A 163 12.02 13.05 -35.34
C TYR A 163 12.90 13.26 -34.13
N THR A 164 13.48 14.45 -33.98
CA THR A 164 14.37 14.79 -32.86
C THR A 164 13.62 15.64 -31.82
N GLY A 165 13.40 15.07 -30.64
CA GLY A 165 12.91 15.81 -29.47
C GLY A 165 14.08 16.19 -28.56
N ALA A 166 14.23 17.47 -28.21
CA ALA A 166 15.32 17.91 -27.33
C ALA A 166 14.87 18.92 -26.27
N ARG A 167 15.58 18.94 -25.13
CA ARG A 167 15.29 19.91 -24.08
C ARG A 167 15.53 21.33 -24.59
N ILE A 168 14.74 22.28 -24.10
CA ILE A 168 14.99 23.70 -24.34
C ILE A 168 16.40 24.07 -23.86
N GLY A 169 17.19 24.62 -24.78
CA GLY A 169 18.56 25.05 -24.54
C GLY A 169 19.63 23.98 -24.79
N THR A 170 19.25 22.76 -25.21
CA THR A 170 20.19 21.71 -25.59
C THR A 170 20.94 22.06 -26.87
N ASP A 171 22.27 21.94 -26.84
CA ASP A 171 23.14 22.05 -28.01
C ASP A 171 23.27 20.69 -28.71
N LEU A 172 22.70 20.58 -29.91
CA LEU A 172 22.75 19.39 -30.75
C LEU A 172 23.85 19.49 -31.83
N GLY A 173 24.91 20.27 -31.61
CA GLY A 173 26.02 20.37 -32.55
C GLY A 173 25.66 21.05 -33.88
N GLY A 174 24.67 21.95 -33.85
CA GLY A 174 24.20 22.68 -35.02
C GLY A 174 22.97 22.07 -35.73
N VAL A 175 22.36 21.03 -35.16
CA VAL A 175 21.09 20.45 -35.61
C VAL A 175 19.91 21.10 -34.89
N ASP A 176 18.87 21.46 -35.63
CA ASP A 176 17.61 21.95 -35.06
C ASP A 176 16.74 20.77 -34.64
N ALA A 177 16.19 20.80 -33.42
CA ALA A 177 15.24 19.77 -33.00
C ALA A 177 13.84 20.09 -33.54
N ASP A 178 13.13 19.05 -33.98
CA ASP A 178 11.75 19.11 -34.44
C ASP A 178 10.78 19.43 -33.29
N GLY A 179 11.08 18.87 -32.11
CA GLY A 179 10.30 19.01 -30.89
C GLY A 179 11.10 19.56 -29.72
N ARG A 180 10.42 20.25 -28.79
CA ARG A 180 11.04 20.77 -27.56
C ARG A 180 10.29 20.36 -26.30
N PHE A 181 11.05 19.93 -25.29
CA PHE A 181 10.55 19.67 -23.93
C PHE A 181 11.33 20.48 -22.88
N SER A 182 10.78 20.63 -21.67
CA SER A 182 11.35 21.54 -20.66
C SER A 182 12.19 20.84 -19.59
N GLN A 183 11.82 19.62 -19.21
CA GLN A 183 12.45 18.88 -18.12
C GLN A 183 13.58 18.00 -18.66
N PRO A 184 14.80 18.07 -18.12
CA PRO A 184 15.86 17.14 -18.52
C PRO A 184 15.50 15.72 -18.09
N PHE A 185 16.04 14.74 -18.79
CA PHE A 185 16.02 13.36 -18.31
C PHE A 185 16.82 13.24 -17.02
N ALA A 186 16.40 12.34 -16.14
CA ALA A 186 16.98 12.28 -14.81
C ALA A 186 18.39 11.65 -14.81
N ASP A 187 19.20 12.09 -13.85
CA ASP A 187 20.64 11.79 -13.80
C ASP A 187 20.96 10.37 -13.29
N THR A 188 20.07 9.74 -12.53
CA THR A 188 20.32 8.41 -11.93
C THR A 188 19.54 7.30 -12.61
N GLY A 189 18.72 7.64 -13.59
CA GLY A 189 17.99 6.71 -14.43
C GLY A 189 16.83 7.42 -15.12
N PHE A 190 16.45 6.99 -16.31
CA PHE A 190 15.37 7.56 -17.10
C PHE A 190 14.88 6.55 -18.13
N GLY A 191 13.69 6.74 -18.65
CA GLY A 191 13.19 5.92 -19.76
C GLY A 191 12.19 6.66 -20.61
N LEU A 192 11.84 6.05 -21.73
CA LEU A 192 10.82 6.55 -22.66
C LEU A 192 9.91 5.40 -23.08
N VAL A 193 8.62 5.73 -23.24
CA VAL A 193 7.59 4.86 -23.81
C VAL A 193 6.92 5.63 -24.94
N VAL A 194 6.75 4.97 -26.09
CA VAL A 194 5.96 5.47 -27.22
C VAL A 194 4.62 4.76 -27.20
N LEU A 195 3.54 5.53 -27.15
CA LEU A 195 2.16 5.06 -27.17
C LEU A 195 1.50 5.43 -28.49
N ASP A 196 0.73 4.51 -29.05
CA ASP A 196 -0.15 4.81 -30.17
C ASP A 196 -1.44 5.55 -29.71
N PRO A 197 -2.32 6.01 -30.62
CA PRO A 197 -3.56 6.69 -30.25
C PRO A 197 -4.58 5.85 -29.47
N ALA A 198 -4.39 4.52 -29.38
CA ALA A 198 -5.20 3.64 -28.53
C ALA A 198 -4.62 3.49 -27.11
N GLY A 199 -3.43 4.03 -26.86
CA GLY A 199 -2.72 3.93 -25.58
C GLY A 199 -1.87 2.66 -25.46
N GLU A 200 -1.65 1.93 -26.55
CA GLU A 200 -0.82 0.72 -26.57
C GLU A 200 0.67 1.08 -26.71
N ILE A 201 1.53 0.38 -25.96
CA ILE A 201 2.98 0.57 -26.02
C ILE A 201 3.53 0.02 -27.34
N VAL A 202 4.07 0.91 -28.17
CA VAL A 202 4.71 0.59 -29.44
C VAL A 202 6.20 0.27 -29.27
N ASP A 203 6.91 1.12 -28.53
CA ASP A 203 8.32 0.93 -28.21
C ASP A 203 8.64 1.52 -26.83
N ALA A 204 9.64 0.98 -26.17
CA ALA A 204 10.07 1.46 -24.86
C ALA A 204 11.56 1.19 -24.65
N VAL A 205 12.25 2.11 -23.98
CA VAL A 205 13.63 1.91 -23.55
C VAL A 205 13.85 2.55 -22.17
N GLY A 206 14.46 1.78 -21.27
CA GLY A 206 14.85 2.22 -19.94
C GLY A 206 16.37 2.25 -19.82
N VAL A 207 16.87 3.30 -19.19
CA VAL A 207 18.28 3.52 -18.87
C VAL A 207 18.40 3.58 -17.35
N TYR A 208 18.71 2.44 -16.73
CA TYR A 208 18.69 2.25 -15.28
C TYR A 208 19.73 1.21 -14.82
N PRO A 209 20.08 1.20 -13.51
CA PRO A 209 20.96 0.18 -12.96
C PRO A 209 20.40 -1.25 -13.13
N ASN A 210 21.31 -2.17 -13.44
CA ASN A 210 21.03 -3.60 -13.63
C ASN A 210 21.51 -4.47 -12.47
N GLU A 211 22.49 -3.97 -11.72
CA GLU A 211 23.14 -4.67 -10.61
C GLU A 211 23.19 -3.77 -9.36
N PRO A 212 23.35 -4.32 -8.15
CA PRO A 212 23.14 -5.73 -7.82
C PRO A 212 21.68 -6.19 -8.02
N TRP A 213 20.73 -5.25 -8.13
CA TRP A 213 19.33 -5.50 -8.43
C TRP A 213 18.91 -4.65 -9.64
N PRO A 214 18.19 -5.19 -10.62
CA PRO A 214 17.74 -4.39 -11.75
C PRO A 214 16.56 -3.49 -11.35
N THR A 215 16.62 -2.19 -11.67
CA THR A 215 15.45 -1.32 -11.59
C THR A 215 14.37 -1.87 -12.51
N THR A 216 13.25 -2.31 -11.93
CA THR A 216 12.09 -2.75 -12.72
C THR A 216 11.30 -1.53 -13.19
N SER A 217 10.93 -1.45 -14.46
CA SER A 217 10.24 -0.27 -14.98
C SER A 217 9.37 -0.65 -16.16
N GLU A 218 8.25 0.06 -16.29
CA GLU A 218 7.41 -0.03 -17.49
C GLU A 218 8.14 0.39 -18.78
N CYS A 219 9.18 1.23 -18.68
CA CYS A 219 10.03 1.60 -19.80
C CYS A 219 11.01 0.49 -20.22
N SER A 220 11.08 -0.61 -19.45
CA SER A 220 12.18 -1.57 -19.52
C SER A 220 11.72 -2.99 -19.87
N ARG A 221 10.69 -3.12 -20.73
CA ARG A 221 10.11 -4.42 -21.15
C ARG A 221 11.13 -5.41 -21.77
N GLY A 222 12.32 -4.94 -22.13
CA GLY A 222 13.45 -5.71 -22.67
C GLY A 222 14.71 -5.72 -21.80
N GLY A 223 14.60 -5.36 -20.51
CA GLY A 223 15.75 -5.06 -19.64
C GLY A 223 16.20 -3.60 -19.74
N ASN A 224 17.13 -3.18 -18.87
CA ASN A 224 17.65 -1.81 -18.88
C ASN A 224 18.97 -1.71 -19.64
N LEU A 225 19.16 -0.59 -20.31
CA LEU A 225 20.48 -0.07 -20.65
C LEU A 225 21.13 0.49 -19.37
N PRO A 226 22.44 0.29 -19.15
CA PRO A 226 23.09 0.91 -18.00
C PRO A 226 23.09 2.43 -18.13
N ASN A 227 22.91 3.16 -17.03
CA ASN A 227 23.01 4.61 -16.99
C ASN A 227 24.48 5.07 -16.93
N SER A 228 25.23 4.71 -17.97
CA SER A 228 26.69 4.85 -18.06
C SER A 228 27.16 5.83 -19.14
N LEU A 229 26.26 6.65 -19.69
CA LEU A 229 26.63 7.62 -20.73
C LEU A 229 27.50 8.74 -20.15
N SER A 230 28.61 9.04 -20.83
CA SER A 230 29.43 10.20 -20.55
C SER A 230 28.97 11.43 -21.33
N ALA A 231 28.40 12.39 -20.60
CA ALA A 231 28.14 13.73 -21.13
C ALA A 231 29.44 14.43 -21.60
N ALA A 232 30.58 14.19 -20.93
CA ALA A 232 31.87 14.79 -21.30
C ALA A 232 32.40 14.27 -22.65
N LEU A 233 32.06 13.03 -23.01
CA LEU A 233 32.35 12.45 -24.32
C LEU A 233 31.24 12.70 -25.35
N GLY A 234 30.10 13.23 -24.93
CA GLY A 234 28.92 13.45 -25.77
C GLY A 234 28.32 12.13 -26.26
N GLU A 235 28.23 11.15 -25.37
CA GLU A 235 27.70 9.82 -25.68
C GLU A 235 26.17 9.76 -25.62
N SER A 236 25.60 8.90 -26.45
CA SER A 236 24.19 8.51 -26.46
C SER A 236 24.06 7.00 -26.60
N TRP A 237 22.87 6.49 -26.27
CA TRP A 237 22.47 5.13 -26.64
C TRP A 237 21.84 5.17 -28.03
N GLN A 238 22.37 4.36 -28.95
CA GLN A 238 21.94 4.32 -30.35
C GLN A 238 21.50 2.92 -30.74
N ARG A 239 20.32 2.81 -31.34
CA ARG A 239 19.71 1.54 -31.73
C ARG A 239 20.43 0.95 -32.95
N VAL A 240 20.79 -0.33 -32.84
CA VAL A 240 21.39 -1.19 -33.88
C VAL A 240 20.55 -2.45 -34.17
N GLY A 241 19.58 -2.76 -33.30
CA GLY A 241 18.75 -3.97 -33.37
C GLY A 241 17.27 -3.72 -33.02
N ARG A 242 16.45 -4.77 -33.18
CA ARG A 242 14.99 -4.79 -32.90
C ARG A 242 14.54 -6.13 -32.32
N THR A 243 15.40 -6.76 -31.54
CA THR A 243 15.15 -8.05 -30.89
C THR A 243 14.15 -7.93 -29.73
N GLY A 244 13.97 -6.71 -29.19
CA GLY A 244 13.20 -6.46 -27.99
C GLY A 244 14.03 -6.55 -26.70
N ASP A 245 15.29 -6.96 -26.78
CA ASP A 245 16.27 -6.86 -25.69
C ASP A 245 17.04 -5.55 -25.87
N ALA A 246 16.91 -4.64 -24.91
CA ALA A 246 17.52 -3.31 -24.99
C ALA A 246 19.04 -3.41 -25.19
N ARG A 247 19.71 -4.36 -24.55
CA ARG A 247 21.17 -4.50 -24.61
C ARG A 247 21.67 -5.08 -25.92
N ALA A 248 20.87 -5.93 -26.55
CA ALA A 248 21.16 -6.42 -27.90
C ALA A 248 20.85 -5.35 -28.95
N ASP A 249 19.91 -4.46 -28.64
CA ASP A 249 19.35 -3.51 -29.58
C ASP A 249 20.04 -2.15 -29.57
N PHE A 250 20.77 -1.77 -28.52
CA PHE A 250 21.45 -0.48 -28.42
C PHE A 250 22.96 -0.61 -28.15
N VAL A 251 23.72 0.33 -28.71
CA VAL A 251 25.14 0.51 -28.42
C VAL A 251 25.39 1.92 -27.91
N ARG A 252 26.41 2.07 -27.06
CA ARG A 252 26.91 3.38 -26.62
C ARG A 252 27.84 3.95 -27.69
N ALA A 253 27.56 5.15 -28.18
CA ALA A 253 28.35 5.82 -29.20
C ALA A 253 28.32 7.35 -29.01
N VAL A 254 29.19 8.07 -29.73
CA VAL A 254 29.10 9.55 -29.80
C VAL A 254 27.80 9.94 -30.48
N ALA A 255 27.08 10.90 -29.89
CA ALA A 255 25.76 11.31 -30.32
C ALA A 255 25.69 11.78 -31.78
N THR A 256 24.64 11.36 -32.49
CA THR A 256 24.40 11.62 -33.92
C THR A 256 23.03 12.25 -34.19
N PRO A 257 22.64 13.34 -33.50
CA PRO A 257 21.31 13.93 -33.68
C PRO A 257 21.06 14.31 -35.16
N GLY A 258 19.90 13.94 -35.69
CA GLY A 258 19.49 14.08 -37.10
C GLY A 258 20.31 13.24 -38.09
N GLY A 259 21.15 12.32 -37.59
CA GLY A 259 22.13 11.56 -38.35
C GLY A 259 21.82 10.06 -38.41
N VAL A 260 22.76 9.31 -38.99
CA VAL A 260 22.67 7.84 -39.00
C VAL A 260 23.39 7.31 -37.76
N ASN A 261 22.69 6.49 -36.97
CA ASN A 261 23.26 5.78 -35.83
C ASN A 261 24.55 5.02 -36.18
N ALA A 262 25.48 4.99 -35.23
CA ALA A 262 26.58 4.06 -35.21
C ALA A 262 26.08 2.61 -35.22
N THR A 263 26.84 1.74 -35.90
CA THR A 263 26.53 0.29 -35.99
C THR A 263 27.29 -0.55 -34.97
N LYS A 264 28.18 0.08 -34.19
CA LYS A 264 29.04 -0.55 -33.19
C LYS A 264 29.31 0.44 -32.06
N ALA A 265 29.57 -0.09 -30.86
CA ALA A 265 29.99 0.72 -29.73
C ALA A 265 31.33 1.43 -30.01
N THR A 266 31.51 2.61 -29.41
CA THR A 266 32.78 3.38 -29.48
C THR A 266 33.85 2.88 -28.50
N ASP A 267 33.56 1.87 -27.70
CA ASP A 267 34.53 1.29 -26.76
C ASP A 267 35.56 0.43 -27.49
N ALA A 268 36.82 0.44 -27.02
CA ALA A 268 37.88 -0.39 -27.58
C ALA A 268 37.76 -1.85 -27.11
N PRO A 269 37.46 -2.84 -27.98
CA PRO A 269 37.22 -4.23 -27.59
C PRO A 269 38.50 -5.00 -27.16
N ALA A 270 39.67 -4.36 -27.15
CA ALA A 270 40.92 -4.88 -26.62
C ALA A 270 41.85 -3.68 -26.33
N ALA A 271 41.53 -2.90 -25.29
CA ALA A 271 42.27 -1.66 -25.07
C ALA A 271 43.77 -1.95 -24.75
N PRO A 272 44.70 -1.16 -25.28
CA PRO A 272 46.13 -1.43 -25.12
C PRO A 272 46.68 -1.14 -23.71
N VAL A 273 45.90 -0.44 -22.88
CA VAL A 273 46.17 -0.09 -21.48
C VAL A 273 44.87 -0.24 -20.70
N ARG A 274 44.94 -0.71 -19.45
CA ARG A 274 43.79 -0.90 -18.55
C ARG A 274 44.02 -0.14 -17.24
N ILE A 275 42.94 0.20 -16.54
CA ILE A 275 42.97 0.57 -15.14
C ILE A 275 43.20 -0.72 -14.34
N ALA A 276 44.28 -0.74 -13.56
CA ALA A 276 44.79 -1.94 -12.90
C ALA A 276 44.53 -1.93 -11.39
N GLU A 277 44.66 -0.77 -10.74
CA GLU A 277 44.50 -0.64 -9.30
C GLU A 277 43.91 0.73 -8.94
N LEU A 278 43.01 0.78 -7.96
CA LEU A 278 42.42 2.03 -7.48
C LEU A 278 42.15 1.96 -5.97
N ALA A 279 42.49 3.05 -5.29
CA ALA A 279 42.24 3.23 -3.86
C ALA A 279 41.67 4.63 -3.62
N PRO A 280 40.45 4.75 -3.05
CA PRO A 280 39.85 6.06 -2.75
C PRO A 280 40.40 6.68 -1.47
N THR A 281 41.05 5.87 -0.62
CA THR A 281 41.66 6.27 0.66
C THR A 281 42.82 5.34 0.97
N GLY A 282 43.61 5.67 2.00
CA GLY A 282 44.71 4.85 2.46
C GLY A 282 45.11 5.15 3.91
N PRO A 283 46.20 4.51 4.41
CA PRO A 283 46.58 4.59 5.82
C PRO A 283 46.96 5.99 6.29
N GLU A 284 47.41 6.86 5.38
CA GLU A 284 47.74 8.26 5.69
C GLU A 284 46.50 9.17 5.74
N GLY A 285 45.31 8.66 5.38
CA GLY A 285 44.03 9.36 5.50
C GLY A 285 43.22 9.42 4.20
N GLY A 286 42.25 10.33 4.16
CA GLY A 286 41.31 10.47 3.05
C GLY A 286 41.93 10.98 1.75
N ASP A 287 43.06 11.68 1.82
CA ASP A 287 43.79 12.17 0.65
C ASP A 287 44.82 11.14 0.13
N ASP A 288 44.91 9.95 0.74
CA ASP A 288 45.78 8.86 0.31
C ASP A 288 45.13 8.03 -0.80
N GLU A 289 44.87 8.69 -1.94
CA GLU A 289 44.18 8.14 -3.09
C GLU A 289 45.10 7.96 -4.31
N PHE A 290 44.85 6.93 -5.13
CA PHE A 290 45.51 6.76 -6.43
C PHE A 290 44.69 5.93 -7.42
N VAL A 291 45.05 6.06 -8.69
CA VAL A 291 44.62 5.22 -9.81
C VAL A 291 45.87 4.80 -10.58
N GLU A 292 46.00 3.51 -10.84
CA GLU A 292 47.10 2.94 -11.60
C GLU A 292 46.63 2.37 -12.94
N LEU A 293 47.44 2.61 -13.97
CA LEU A 293 47.26 2.06 -15.30
C LEU A 293 48.30 0.97 -15.56
N ALA A 294 47.93 -0.11 -16.26
CA ALA A 294 48.85 -1.14 -16.73
C ALA A 294 48.74 -1.32 -18.24
N ALA A 295 49.87 -1.31 -18.93
CA ALA A 295 49.93 -1.52 -20.37
C ALA A 295 49.88 -3.02 -20.73
N VAL A 296 48.95 -3.39 -21.59
CA VAL A 296 48.83 -4.75 -22.17
C VAL A 296 49.76 -4.91 -23.36
N SER A 297 50.00 -3.82 -24.08
CA SER A 297 50.89 -3.78 -25.24
C SER A 297 51.65 -2.45 -25.30
N ASP A 298 52.74 -2.41 -26.08
CA ASP A 298 53.53 -1.19 -26.29
C ASP A 298 52.69 -0.07 -26.90
N THR A 299 52.45 0.99 -26.13
CA THR A 299 51.43 2.01 -26.45
C THR A 299 51.92 3.41 -26.15
N ASP A 300 51.67 4.34 -27.07
CA ASP A 300 51.86 5.76 -26.85
C ASP A 300 50.60 6.32 -26.17
N VAL A 301 50.77 6.81 -24.95
CA VAL A 301 49.70 7.33 -24.11
C VAL A 301 49.76 8.85 -23.97
N SER A 302 50.56 9.52 -24.82
CA SER A 302 50.68 10.97 -24.85
C SER A 302 49.32 11.65 -25.04
N GLY A 303 48.99 12.61 -24.18
CA GLY A 303 47.73 13.36 -24.26
C GLY A 303 46.48 12.59 -23.84
N TRP A 304 46.62 11.32 -23.41
CA TRP A 304 45.53 10.57 -22.82
C TRP A 304 45.08 11.22 -21.52
N ARG A 305 43.80 11.03 -21.17
CA ARG A 305 43.16 11.71 -20.05
C ARG A 305 42.58 10.70 -19.08
N LEU A 306 42.78 10.95 -17.79
CA LEU A 306 42.08 10.27 -16.72
C LEU A 306 40.97 11.17 -16.19
N LEU A 307 39.73 10.68 -16.28
CA LEU A 307 38.53 11.29 -15.72
C LEU A 307 38.12 10.51 -14.47
N THR A 308 37.50 11.18 -13.49
CA THR A 308 36.92 10.52 -12.32
C THR A 308 35.41 10.75 -12.23
N CYS A 309 34.73 9.80 -11.60
CA CYS A 309 33.32 9.87 -11.27
C CYS A 309 33.15 9.87 -9.75
N GLY A 310 32.20 10.67 -9.25
CA GLY A 310 31.88 10.70 -7.81
C GLY A 310 30.70 9.80 -7.45
N VAL A 311 30.17 10.00 -6.23
CA VAL A 311 29.09 9.19 -5.62
C VAL A 311 27.85 9.01 -6.50
N ASN A 312 27.49 10.03 -7.28
CA ASN A 312 26.31 9.98 -8.17
C ASN A 312 26.62 9.33 -9.52
N GLY A 313 27.78 8.70 -9.67
CA GLY A 313 28.24 8.09 -10.91
C GLY A 313 28.63 9.07 -12.02
N ARG A 314 28.51 10.39 -11.79
CA ARG A 314 28.69 11.43 -12.81
C ARG A 314 30.15 11.88 -12.94
N GLN A 315 30.53 12.21 -14.16
CA GLN A 315 31.80 12.89 -14.48
C GLN A 315 31.66 14.40 -14.26
N GLN A 316 32.67 15.04 -13.66
CA GLN A 316 32.71 16.51 -13.57
C GLN A 316 33.17 17.08 -14.92
N ALA A 317 32.28 17.82 -15.59
CA ALA A 317 32.43 18.23 -16.98
C ALA A 317 33.62 19.18 -17.26
N ASP A 318 34.25 19.75 -16.24
CA ASP A 318 35.22 20.84 -16.39
C ASP A 318 36.69 20.46 -16.11
N ARG A 319 37.02 19.21 -15.72
CA ARG A 319 38.42 18.82 -15.48
C ARG A 319 38.71 17.37 -15.86
N ALA A 320 39.52 17.18 -16.90
CA ALA A 320 40.43 16.04 -16.90
C ALA A 320 41.24 16.13 -15.62
N VAL A 321 41.16 15.10 -14.81
CA VAL A 321 41.82 15.13 -13.51
C VAL A 321 43.31 14.96 -13.71
N ALA A 322 43.72 14.14 -14.68
CA ALA A 322 45.09 14.07 -15.15
C ALA A 322 45.15 14.01 -16.68
N VAL A 323 46.16 14.65 -17.26
CA VAL A 323 46.54 14.51 -18.67
C VAL A 323 47.94 13.92 -18.70
N VAL A 324 48.10 12.78 -19.37
CA VAL A 324 49.37 12.09 -19.50
C VAL A 324 50.32 12.96 -20.33
N PRO A 325 51.53 13.28 -19.83
CA PRO A 325 52.46 14.18 -20.53
C PRO A 325 52.84 13.70 -21.93
N ASP A 326 53.10 14.65 -22.83
CA ASP A 326 53.58 14.36 -24.17
C ASP A 326 54.90 13.56 -24.16
N GLY A 327 54.98 12.55 -25.03
CA GLY A 327 56.15 11.67 -25.16
C GLY A 327 56.13 10.45 -24.24
N THR A 328 55.04 10.23 -23.49
CA THR A 328 54.91 9.08 -22.60
C THR A 328 54.53 7.83 -23.40
N ARG A 329 55.38 6.81 -23.35
CA ARG A 329 55.14 5.51 -23.98
C ARG A 329 55.31 4.41 -22.95
N LEU A 330 54.28 3.59 -22.78
CA LEU A 330 54.29 2.43 -21.89
C LEU A 330 54.60 1.17 -22.69
N ARG A 331 55.51 0.34 -22.20
CA ARG A 331 55.77 -1.00 -22.73
C ARG A 331 54.78 -2.00 -22.14
N ALA A 332 54.57 -3.12 -22.83
CA ALA A 332 53.78 -4.22 -22.27
C ALA A 332 54.27 -4.61 -20.85
N GLY A 333 53.36 -4.60 -19.88
CA GLY A 333 53.59 -4.86 -18.46
C GLY A 333 54.07 -3.65 -17.64
N GLU A 334 54.35 -2.51 -18.27
CA GLU A 334 54.70 -1.26 -17.58
C GLU A 334 53.46 -0.65 -16.91
N ARG A 335 53.67 -0.01 -15.76
CA ARG A 335 52.63 0.62 -14.94
C ARG A 335 52.83 2.12 -14.88
N PHE A 336 51.73 2.85 -14.75
CA PHE A 336 51.72 4.31 -14.64
C PHE A 336 50.77 4.72 -13.51
N VAL A 337 51.33 5.26 -12.43
CA VAL A 337 50.59 5.62 -11.22
C VAL A 337 50.25 7.11 -11.22
N VAL A 338 48.95 7.40 -11.16
CA VAL A 338 48.42 8.74 -10.90
C VAL A 338 47.95 8.78 -9.45
N ALA A 339 48.54 9.64 -8.62
CA ALA A 339 48.20 9.72 -7.19
C ALA A 339 47.92 11.15 -6.74
N ALA A 340 47.16 11.31 -5.64
CA ALA A 340 46.99 12.62 -5.03
C ALA A 340 48.30 13.21 -4.50
N ASP A 341 48.33 14.54 -4.37
CA ASP A 341 49.47 15.30 -3.85
C ASP A 341 49.88 14.83 -2.44
N GLY A 342 48.90 14.36 -1.64
CA GLY A 342 49.10 13.86 -0.28
C GLY A 342 49.24 12.34 -0.16
N ALA A 343 49.17 11.58 -1.27
CA ALA A 343 49.14 10.12 -1.22
C ALA A 343 50.50 9.47 -0.99
N SER A 344 50.49 8.36 -0.25
CA SER A 344 51.69 7.61 0.15
C SER A 344 52.31 6.82 -1.00
N ALA A 345 51.53 6.50 -2.04
CA ALA A 345 51.98 5.83 -3.26
C ALA A 345 53.07 6.66 -3.98
N ASP A 346 54.10 6.00 -4.52
CA ASP A 346 55.03 6.63 -5.47
C ASP A 346 54.32 6.83 -6.81
N ALA A 347 54.45 8.00 -7.43
CA ALA A 347 53.58 8.40 -8.54
C ALA A 347 54.37 8.99 -9.70
N ASP A 348 54.04 8.53 -10.91
CA ASP A 348 54.52 9.10 -12.15
C ASP A 348 53.89 10.47 -12.43
N LEU A 349 52.65 10.65 -11.96
CA LEU A 349 51.91 11.91 -12.07
C LEU A 349 51.13 12.20 -10.78
N ARG A 350 51.29 13.42 -10.26
CA ARG A 350 50.49 13.92 -9.13
C ARG A 350 49.32 14.75 -9.64
N SER A 351 48.11 14.43 -9.16
CA SER A 351 46.91 15.23 -9.43
C SER A 351 45.80 15.01 -8.42
N ARG A 352 44.83 15.92 -8.36
CA ARG A 352 43.70 15.88 -7.43
C ARG A 352 42.58 14.94 -7.92
N LEU A 353 42.67 13.66 -7.59
CA LEU A 353 41.73 12.60 -8.04
C LEU A 353 40.30 12.78 -7.49
N ALA A 354 40.19 13.16 -6.21
CA ALA A 354 38.93 13.38 -5.50
C ALA A 354 37.97 12.17 -5.55
N LEU A 355 38.50 10.96 -5.38
CA LEU A 355 37.75 9.73 -5.19
C LEU A 355 37.06 9.77 -3.82
N ASP A 356 35.75 9.51 -3.80
CA ASP A 356 34.96 9.48 -2.57
C ASP A 356 34.73 8.03 -2.15
N ALA A 357 35.09 7.65 -0.92
CA ALA A 357 34.90 6.29 -0.43
C ALA A 357 33.44 5.83 -0.39
N ARG A 358 32.47 6.75 -0.51
CA ARG A 358 31.03 6.46 -0.63
C ARG A 358 30.59 6.10 -2.06
N GLY A 359 31.47 6.31 -3.03
CA GLY A 359 31.22 6.03 -4.44
C GLY A 359 32.18 6.80 -5.33
N PHE A 360 32.90 6.07 -6.18
CA PHE A 360 33.96 6.62 -7.02
C PHE A 360 34.09 5.85 -8.33
N GLY A 361 34.78 6.42 -9.30
CA GLY A 361 35.09 5.74 -10.55
C GLY A 361 36.21 6.43 -11.31
N ALA A 362 36.80 5.71 -12.24
CA ALA A 362 37.87 6.18 -13.11
C ALA A 362 37.56 5.78 -14.55
N LEU A 363 37.79 6.71 -15.47
CA LEU A 363 37.63 6.52 -16.91
C LEU A 363 38.89 6.99 -17.63
N LEU A 364 39.53 6.07 -18.33
CA LEU A 364 40.67 6.32 -19.20
C LEU A 364 40.18 6.63 -20.61
N VAL A 365 40.61 7.77 -21.15
CA VAL A 365 40.23 8.28 -22.47
C VAL A 365 41.49 8.55 -23.28
N ASP A 366 41.50 8.15 -24.54
CA ASP A 366 42.63 8.43 -25.43
C ASP A 366 42.68 9.91 -25.85
N ALA A 367 43.70 10.24 -26.65
CA ALA A 367 43.91 11.60 -27.16
C ALA A 367 42.82 12.09 -28.11
N ASP A 368 42.12 11.17 -28.79
CA ASP A 368 41.05 11.48 -29.74
C ASP A 368 39.67 11.60 -29.04
N GLY A 369 39.60 11.19 -27.77
CA GLY A 369 38.40 11.30 -26.95
C GLY A 369 37.57 10.02 -26.87
N TYR A 370 38.12 8.87 -27.27
CA TYR A 370 37.45 7.57 -27.14
C TYR A 370 37.76 6.90 -25.80
N ARG A 371 36.80 6.12 -25.30
CA ARG A 371 36.96 5.30 -24.10
C ARG A 371 37.99 4.21 -24.36
N VAL A 372 38.95 4.12 -23.44
CA VAL A 372 39.94 3.04 -23.40
C VAL A 372 39.55 1.99 -22.36
N ASP A 373 39.36 2.39 -21.11
CA ASP A 373 38.93 1.51 -20.01
C ASP A 373 38.20 2.34 -18.95
N GLY A 374 37.34 1.70 -18.17
CA GLY A 374 36.55 2.39 -17.17
C GLY A 374 36.00 1.44 -16.11
N VAL A 375 36.08 1.88 -14.86
CA VAL A 375 35.63 1.15 -13.68
C VAL A 375 34.95 2.10 -12.70
N ALA A 376 33.92 1.62 -12.03
CA ALA A 376 33.23 2.34 -10.98
C ALA A 376 33.03 1.46 -9.76
N ALA A 377 33.10 2.05 -8.59
CA ALA A 377 32.75 1.47 -7.31
C ALA A 377 31.56 2.26 -6.75
N THR A 378 30.36 1.69 -6.79
CA THR A 378 29.13 2.33 -6.33
C THR A 378 28.28 1.30 -5.60
N PRO A 379 27.42 1.71 -4.64
CA PRO A 379 26.59 0.76 -3.90
C PRO A 379 25.39 0.27 -4.73
N TYR A 380 24.92 1.09 -5.67
CA TYR A 380 23.78 0.78 -6.53
C TYR A 380 23.85 1.50 -7.89
N GLY A 381 23.78 2.83 -7.88
CA GLY A 381 23.65 3.62 -9.10
C GLY A 381 24.79 3.42 -10.09
N ASP A 382 24.47 3.40 -11.38
CA ASP A 382 25.46 3.33 -12.44
C ASP A 382 26.29 4.60 -12.54
N SER A 383 27.46 4.46 -13.16
CA SER A 383 28.40 5.54 -13.38
C SER A 383 28.78 5.66 -14.84
N ALA A 384 28.96 6.90 -15.30
CA ALA A 384 29.60 7.18 -16.57
C ALA A 384 31.05 6.65 -16.65
N CYS A 385 31.68 6.27 -15.54
CA CYS A 385 33.01 5.64 -15.54
C CYS A 385 32.96 4.13 -15.77
N GLN A 386 31.81 3.46 -15.67
CA GLN A 386 31.72 2.03 -15.96
C GLN A 386 31.69 1.78 -17.47
N SER A 387 32.17 0.61 -17.90
CA SER A 387 32.18 0.22 -19.31
C SER A 387 31.06 -0.78 -19.67
N GLY A 388 30.64 -1.61 -18.71
CA GLY A 388 29.51 -2.54 -18.81
C GLY A 388 28.53 -2.35 -17.65
N ASP A 389 28.03 -3.44 -17.08
CA ASP A 389 27.24 -3.38 -15.82
C ASP A 389 28.10 -3.56 -14.57
N GLU A 390 29.28 -4.16 -14.75
CA GLU A 390 30.19 -4.46 -13.65
C GLU A 390 30.55 -3.18 -12.90
N LYS A 391 30.34 -3.24 -11.60
CA LYS A 391 30.75 -2.24 -10.62
C LYS A 391 31.33 -2.92 -9.41
N LEU A 392 32.29 -2.26 -8.80
CA LEU A 392 32.94 -2.71 -7.59
C LEU A 392 32.11 -2.32 -6.38
N GLY A 393 32.19 -3.12 -5.32
CA GLY A 393 31.61 -2.77 -4.03
C GLY A 393 32.39 -1.64 -3.33
N LEU A 394 31.76 -1.01 -2.33
CA LEU A 394 32.41 0.00 -1.48
C LEU A 394 33.19 -0.59 -0.30
N LEU A 395 33.63 -1.85 -0.41
CA LEU A 395 34.15 -2.64 0.69
C LEU A 395 35.69 -2.64 0.75
N VAL A 396 36.35 -1.55 0.36
CA VAL A 396 37.81 -1.41 0.49
C VAL A 396 38.14 -0.71 1.81
N ASP A 397 39.13 -1.25 2.52
CA ASP A 397 39.55 -0.71 3.79
C ASP A 397 40.82 0.15 3.70
N GLY A 398 40.63 1.47 3.70
CA GLY A 398 41.75 2.42 3.68
C GLY A 398 42.66 2.30 4.91
N ARG A 399 42.14 1.89 6.07
CA ARG A 399 42.92 1.83 7.32
C ARG A 399 44.02 0.76 7.27
N THR A 400 43.77 -0.33 6.57
CA THR A 400 44.71 -1.44 6.41
C THR A 400 45.50 -1.34 5.10
N GLY A 401 45.24 -0.28 4.32
CA GLY A 401 45.90 -0.02 3.05
C GLY A 401 45.46 -1.01 1.98
N GLU A 402 44.17 -1.30 1.89
CA GLU A 402 43.60 -2.10 0.82
C GLU A 402 43.25 -1.25 -0.42
N SER A 403 43.16 -1.90 -1.57
CA SER A 403 42.74 -1.33 -2.84
C SER A 403 41.97 -2.37 -3.66
N TRP A 404 41.20 -1.89 -4.63
CA TRP A 404 40.69 -2.75 -5.69
C TRP A 404 41.79 -2.98 -6.72
N GLN A 405 42.06 -4.25 -7.04
CA GLN A 405 43.12 -4.69 -7.95
C GLN A 405 42.54 -5.67 -8.99
N ARG A 406 42.86 -5.44 -10.26
CA ARG A 406 42.49 -6.34 -11.36
C ARG A 406 43.42 -7.55 -11.40
N VAL A 407 42.89 -8.78 -11.36
CA VAL A 407 43.65 -10.05 -11.25
C VAL A 407 44.50 -10.34 -12.49
N ASP A 408 43.95 -10.13 -13.68
CA ASP A 408 44.66 -10.23 -14.96
C ASP A 408 44.48 -8.93 -15.74
N ALA A 409 45.54 -8.14 -15.86
CA ALA A 409 45.50 -6.90 -16.64
C ALA A 409 45.39 -7.16 -18.16
N THR A 410 45.44 -8.41 -18.63
CA THR A 410 45.59 -8.77 -20.05
C THR A 410 44.36 -9.42 -20.71
N GLY A 411 43.30 -9.74 -19.94
CA GLY A 411 42.04 -10.31 -20.44
C GLY A 411 40.85 -9.32 -20.45
N ASP A 412 39.82 -9.61 -21.26
CA ASP A 412 38.62 -8.76 -21.36
C ASP A 412 37.57 -9.03 -20.25
N ASP A 413 37.59 -10.22 -19.63
CA ASP A 413 36.72 -10.63 -18.50
C ASP A 413 37.49 -10.59 -17.15
N ALA A 414 38.27 -9.54 -16.92
CA ALA A 414 39.22 -9.52 -15.82
C ALA A 414 38.57 -9.27 -14.46
N GLU A 415 38.57 -10.31 -13.61
CA GLU A 415 38.13 -10.28 -12.20
C GLU A 415 38.86 -9.21 -11.38
N TRP A 416 38.11 -8.54 -10.49
CA TRP A 416 38.62 -7.59 -9.52
C TRP A 416 38.64 -8.20 -8.12
N VAL A 417 39.70 -7.94 -7.38
CA VAL A 417 39.88 -8.40 -5.99
C VAL A 417 40.25 -7.24 -5.08
N VAL A 418 39.93 -7.32 -3.80
CA VAL A 418 40.51 -6.44 -2.78
C VAL A 418 41.72 -7.10 -2.14
N ALA A 419 42.82 -6.34 -2.08
CA ALA A 419 44.10 -6.79 -1.54
C ALA A 419 44.92 -5.59 -1.01
N PRO A 420 46.00 -5.82 -0.24
CA PRO A 420 46.92 -4.77 0.16
C PRO A 420 47.50 -4.03 -1.05
N ARG A 421 47.58 -2.70 -0.97
CA ARG A 421 47.99 -1.78 -2.04
C ARG A 421 49.34 -2.14 -2.66
N THR A 422 49.43 -2.08 -4.00
CA THR A 422 50.63 -2.41 -4.79
C THR A 422 51.04 -1.36 -5.83
N PRO A 423 51.02 -0.05 -5.54
CA PRO A 423 51.36 0.97 -6.53
C PRO A 423 52.77 0.76 -7.11
N GLY A 424 52.87 0.67 -8.43
CA GLY A 424 54.07 0.41 -9.22
C GLY A 424 54.53 -1.06 -9.25
N ALA A 425 53.85 -1.97 -8.54
CA ALA A 425 54.17 -3.39 -8.43
C ALA A 425 53.07 -4.26 -9.05
N ALA A 426 53.27 -5.58 -9.17
CA ALA A 426 52.24 -6.45 -9.72
C ALA A 426 51.05 -6.63 -8.76
N ASN A 427 49.83 -6.62 -9.31
CA ASN A 427 48.59 -6.86 -8.58
C ASN A 427 48.55 -8.26 -7.95
N ALA A 428 47.74 -8.39 -6.90
CA ALA A 428 47.35 -9.67 -6.34
C ALA A 428 46.56 -10.50 -7.36
N ALA A 429 46.85 -11.80 -7.39
CA ALA A 429 46.15 -12.77 -8.22
C ALA A 429 44.90 -13.37 -7.54
N THR A 430 44.67 -13.07 -6.26
CA THR A 430 43.57 -13.61 -5.44
C THR A 430 43.16 -12.57 -4.40
N GLU A 431 41.89 -12.58 -3.99
CA GLU A 431 41.36 -11.83 -2.86
C GLU A 431 42.20 -12.04 -1.60
N ARG A 432 42.51 -10.94 -0.90
CA ARG A 432 43.21 -10.93 0.40
C ARG A 432 42.63 -9.88 1.34
N ALA A 433 41.37 -9.51 1.14
CA ALA A 433 40.70 -8.56 2.01
C ALA A 433 40.52 -9.13 3.42
N LEU A 434 40.72 -8.28 4.41
CA LEU A 434 40.57 -8.67 5.82
C LEU A 434 39.13 -8.99 6.23
N ARG A 435 38.16 -8.62 5.38
CA ARG A 435 36.72 -8.84 5.61
C ARG A 435 36.23 -10.24 5.24
N ASP A 436 37.00 -10.99 4.42
CA ASP A 436 36.56 -12.25 3.79
C ASP A 436 37.00 -13.51 4.57
N GLU A 437 37.60 -13.35 5.75
CA GLU A 437 37.68 -14.44 6.72
C GLU A 437 36.25 -14.88 7.06
N PRO A 438 35.85 -16.15 6.79
CA PRO A 438 34.47 -16.57 6.95
C PRO A 438 34.03 -16.36 8.39
N THR A 439 33.05 -15.47 8.60
CA THR A 439 32.33 -15.31 9.86
C THR A 439 31.36 -16.47 10.08
N ALA A 440 31.77 -17.69 9.75
CA ALA A 440 31.12 -18.89 10.23
C ALA A 440 31.54 -19.03 11.70
N TYR A 441 30.63 -18.68 12.60
CA TYR A 441 30.92 -18.83 14.01
C TYR A 441 31.19 -20.29 14.33
N PRO A 442 32.27 -20.61 15.08
CA PRO A 442 32.42 -21.93 15.63
C PRO A 442 31.24 -22.22 16.57
N ALA A 443 30.95 -23.49 16.83
CA ALA A 443 29.84 -23.89 17.71
C ALA A 443 29.92 -23.25 19.12
N ARG A 444 31.10 -22.77 19.52
CA ARG A 444 31.33 -21.93 20.70
C ARG A 444 32.31 -20.81 20.34
N PRO A 445 31.83 -19.60 20.02
CA PRO A 445 32.70 -18.47 19.79
C PRO A 445 33.40 -18.06 21.10
N GLY A 446 34.56 -17.40 20.98
CA GLY A 446 35.31 -16.88 22.12
C GLY A 446 34.70 -15.56 22.61
N VAL A 447 35.34 -14.44 22.29
CA VAL A 447 34.82 -13.10 22.60
C VAL A 447 34.04 -12.55 21.41
N VAL A 448 32.85 -12.00 21.67
CA VAL A 448 31.94 -11.45 20.65
C VAL A 448 31.29 -10.16 21.16
N VAL A 449 30.77 -9.33 20.24
CA VAL A 449 29.88 -8.22 20.57
C VAL A 449 28.55 -8.78 21.04
N THR A 450 28.15 -8.53 22.28
CA THR A 450 26.89 -9.03 22.86
C THR A 450 25.82 -7.96 22.97
N GLU A 451 26.20 -6.70 23.14
CA GLU A 451 25.26 -5.59 23.30
C GLU A 451 25.78 -4.32 22.62
N LEU A 452 24.89 -3.61 21.92
CA LEU A 452 25.17 -2.34 21.27
C LEU A 452 24.05 -1.34 21.52
N ALA A 453 24.40 -0.17 22.03
CA ALA A 453 23.48 0.95 22.24
C ALA A 453 23.96 2.17 21.45
N THR A 454 23.03 2.84 20.76
CA THR A 454 23.34 3.92 19.83
C THR A 454 22.57 5.20 20.15
N ASP A 455 22.19 5.46 21.39
CA ASP A 455 21.31 6.61 21.71
C ASP A 455 21.96 7.95 21.33
N PRO A 456 21.20 8.86 20.70
CA PRO A 456 21.70 10.17 20.32
C PRO A 456 21.82 11.12 21.53
N GLY A 457 22.49 12.25 21.28
CA GLY A 457 22.76 13.25 22.32
C GLY A 457 21.57 14.11 22.73
N ASP A 458 20.50 14.07 21.96
CA ASP A 458 19.34 14.96 22.05
C ASP A 458 18.03 14.21 22.39
N LEU A 459 18.15 13.14 23.19
CA LEU A 459 17.00 12.53 23.84
C LEU A 459 16.30 13.53 24.80
N PRO A 460 14.97 13.40 25.02
CA PRO A 460 14.25 14.28 25.93
C PRO A 460 14.75 14.23 27.38
N ASP A 461 14.52 15.32 28.12
CA ASP A 461 14.86 15.43 29.53
C ASP A 461 14.22 14.29 30.35
N GLY A 462 15.04 13.61 31.16
CA GLY A 462 14.61 12.50 32.02
C GLY A 462 14.91 11.10 31.48
N PHE A 463 15.33 10.99 30.22
CA PHE A 463 15.79 9.72 29.63
C PHE A 463 17.30 9.60 29.69
N GLU A 464 17.78 8.38 29.96
CA GLU A 464 19.21 8.08 29.99
C GLU A 464 19.73 7.83 28.59
N ARG A 465 20.76 8.59 28.17
CA ARG A 465 21.49 8.33 26.93
C ARG A 465 22.40 7.11 27.09
N ARG A 466 22.07 6.01 26.41
CA ARG A 466 22.88 4.80 26.31
C ARG A 466 23.63 4.76 24.99
N ASN A 467 24.94 4.95 25.04
CA ASN A 467 25.78 4.87 23.84
C ASN A 467 27.04 4.10 24.22
N PHE A 468 27.03 2.80 23.95
CA PHE A 468 28.05 1.87 24.42
C PHE A 468 28.06 0.60 23.57
N VAL A 469 29.12 -0.18 23.76
CA VAL A 469 29.29 -1.51 23.19
C VAL A 469 29.85 -2.44 24.26
N GLU A 470 29.36 -3.67 24.27
CA GLU A 470 29.80 -4.74 25.16
C GLU A 470 30.45 -5.87 24.36
N LEU A 471 31.61 -6.31 24.83
CA LEU A 471 32.27 -7.54 24.39
C LEU A 471 32.20 -8.58 25.50
N THR A 472 31.80 -9.80 25.19
CA THR A 472 31.70 -10.88 26.18
C THR A 472 32.42 -12.12 25.71
N ASN A 473 33.15 -12.78 26.61
CA ASN A 473 33.66 -14.12 26.36
C ASN A 473 32.55 -15.17 26.57
N VAL A 474 31.94 -15.62 25.48
CA VAL A 474 30.89 -16.66 25.46
C VAL A 474 31.46 -18.07 25.29
N GLY A 475 32.80 -18.19 25.23
CA GLY A 475 33.53 -19.45 25.14
C GLY A 475 33.65 -20.17 26.47
N ASP A 476 34.46 -21.22 26.51
CA ASP A 476 34.68 -22.06 27.71
C ASP A 476 36.08 -21.93 28.33
N ALA A 477 36.91 -21.03 27.80
CA ALA A 477 38.24 -20.74 28.31
C ALA A 477 38.50 -19.23 28.40
N PRO A 478 39.36 -18.76 29.35
CA PRO A 478 39.76 -17.36 29.40
C PRO A 478 40.48 -16.89 28.13
N VAL A 479 40.19 -15.66 27.70
CA VAL A 479 40.79 -15.03 26.51
C VAL A 479 41.54 -13.77 26.92
N ASP A 480 42.82 -13.68 26.53
CA ASP A 480 43.60 -12.45 26.67
C ASP A 480 43.21 -11.47 25.56
N VAL A 481 42.57 -10.37 25.95
CA VAL A 481 42.09 -9.32 25.05
C VAL A 481 43.01 -8.09 25.06
N SER A 482 44.20 -8.22 25.67
CA SER A 482 45.19 -7.15 25.72
C SER A 482 45.59 -6.70 24.30
N GLY A 483 45.51 -5.39 24.04
CA GLY A 483 45.90 -4.82 22.76
C GLY A 483 44.88 -4.99 21.63
N TRP A 484 43.75 -5.65 21.90
CA TRP A 484 42.62 -5.65 20.96
C TRP A 484 42.10 -4.23 20.77
N THR A 485 41.55 -3.93 19.59
CA THR A 485 41.08 -2.59 19.24
C THR A 485 39.64 -2.62 18.75
N LEU A 486 38.84 -1.69 19.27
CA LEU A 486 37.51 -1.41 18.79
C LEU A 486 37.54 -0.24 17.82
N VAL A 487 37.04 -0.46 16.61
CA VAL A 487 36.96 0.52 15.53
C VAL A 487 35.50 0.73 15.16
N ARG A 488 35.09 1.99 15.03
CA ARG A 488 33.72 2.35 14.62
C ARG A 488 33.62 2.42 13.10
N CYS A 489 32.49 1.99 12.54
CA CYS A 489 32.09 2.34 11.19
C CYS A 489 31.22 3.62 11.19
N THR A 490 31.45 4.48 10.20
CA THR A 490 30.75 5.76 10.03
C THR A 490 29.30 5.54 9.59
N GLU A 491 28.50 6.60 9.60
CA GLU A 491 27.12 6.59 9.07
C GLU A 491 27.04 6.16 7.60
N SER A 492 28.12 6.34 6.83
CA SER A 492 28.19 5.98 5.43
C SER A 492 28.69 4.55 5.17
N GLY A 493 29.08 3.79 6.20
CA GLY A 493 29.49 2.39 6.07
C GLY A 493 30.99 2.09 6.31
N PRO A 494 31.96 2.86 5.79
CA PRO A 494 33.39 2.60 6.00
C PRO A 494 33.85 2.70 7.46
N ARG A 495 34.97 2.04 7.80
CA ARG A 495 35.66 2.23 9.09
C ARG A 495 36.23 3.65 9.19
N VAL A 496 36.28 4.20 10.40
CA VAL A 496 37.01 5.44 10.64
C VAL A 496 38.51 5.23 10.36
N LEU A 497 39.11 6.09 9.54
CA LEU A 497 40.51 5.94 9.11
C LEU A 497 41.51 6.15 10.26
N SER A 498 41.17 6.99 11.22
CA SER A 498 41.98 7.25 12.41
C SER A 498 41.12 7.19 13.68
N GLY A 499 41.75 6.81 14.79
CA GLY A 499 41.06 6.57 16.07
C GLY A 499 40.77 5.08 16.33
N GLY A 500 40.11 4.82 17.46
CA GLY A 500 39.82 3.48 17.98
C GLY A 500 40.12 3.37 19.47
N THR A 501 39.50 2.41 20.14
CA THR A 501 39.70 2.15 21.57
C THR A 501 40.46 0.85 21.75
N THR A 502 41.73 0.95 22.14
CA THR A 502 42.58 -0.21 22.42
C THR A 502 42.39 -0.67 23.86
N ILE A 503 42.13 -1.96 24.06
CA ILE A 503 41.98 -2.58 25.37
C ILE A 503 43.34 -2.60 26.08
N VAL A 504 43.34 -2.13 27.33
CA VAL A 504 44.54 -1.97 28.16
C VAL A 504 45.24 -3.33 28.37
N GLY A 505 46.58 -3.32 28.33
CA GLY A 505 47.37 -4.53 28.53
C GLY A 505 47.17 -5.18 29.91
N GLY A 506 47.13 -6.51 29.92
CA GLY A 506 46.84 -7.33 31.10
C GLY A 506 45.36 -7.65 31.31
N THR A 507 44.50 -7.38 30.32
CA THR A 507 43.06 -7.66 30.40
C THR A 507 42.77 -9.06 29.89
N THR A 508 42.17 -9.90 30.73
CA THR A 508 41.75 -11.26 30.37
C THR A 508 40.29 -11.43 30.78
N LEU A 509 39.45 -11.88 29.84
CA LEU A 509 38.04 -12.17 30.09
C LEU A 509 37.87 -13.67 30.35
N ALA A 510 37.44 -14.05 31.56
CA ALA A 510 37.00 -15.42 31.82
C ALA A 510 35.66 -15.70 31.12
N PRO A 511 35.26 -16.98 30.96
CA PRO A 511 33.92 -17.31 30.45
C PRO A 511 32.81 -16.60 31.22
N GLY A 512 31.99 -15.83 30.49
CA GLY A 512 30.92 -14.99 31.04
C GLY A 512 31.34 -13.58 31.48
N ASP A 513 32.63 -13.25 31.49
CA ASP A 513 33.08 -11.89 31.77
C ASP A 513 32.77 -10.98 30.57
N ALA A 514 32.23 -9.80 30.86
CA ALA A 514 31.97 -8.73 29.91
C ALA A 514 33.00 -7.59 30.04
N TRP A 515 33.28 -6.93 28.93
CA TRP A 515 34.06 -5.71 28.82
C TRP A 515 33.22 -4.64 28.14
N VAL A 516 33.04 -3.50 28.79
CA VAL A 516 32.14 -2.44 28.35
C VAL A 516 32.90 -1.17 28.00
N ALA A 517 32.65 -0.62 26.81
CA ALA A 517 33.10 0.70 26.42
C ALA A 517 31.92 1.64 26.20
N ALA A 518 31.89 2.75 26.94
CA ALA A 518 30.77 3.70 26.91
C ALA A 518 31.21 5.12 26.54
N LEU A 519 30.34 5.85 25.85
CA LEU A 519 30.60 7.21 25.39
C LEU A 519 30.80 8.19 26.56
N ARG A 520 31.87 8.98 26.49
CA ARG A 520 32.16 10.06 27.43
C ARG A 520 30.92 10.95 27.65
N GLY A 521 30.58 11.15 28.92
CA GLY A 521 29.44 11.98 29.32
C GLY A 521 28.12 11.23 29.48
N THR A 522 28.05 9.94 29.13
CA THR A 522 26.94 9.06 29.53
C THR A 522 27.10 8.61 30.99
N ALA A 523 26.01 8.18 31.63
CA ALA A 523 26.06 7.70 33.01
C ALA A 523 26.92 6.43 33.15
N LEU A 524 26.85 5.52 32.16
CA LEU A 524 27.62 4.28 32.12
C LEU A 524 29.14 4.51 32.04
N ALA A 525 29.60 5.61 31.41
CA ALA A 525 31.03 5.89 31.25
C ALA A 525 31.82 6.04 32.56
N ALA A 526 31.15 6.28 33.69
CA ALA A 526 31.81 6.35 35.00
C ALA A 526 32.27 4.97 35.51
N ASN A 527 31.60 3.89 35.07
CA ASN A 527 31.85 2.53 35.53
C ASN A 527 32.25 1.56 34.40
N ALA A 528 32.33 2.06 33.15
CA ALA A 528 32.78 1.28 32.00
C ALA A 528 34.29 0.98 32.07
N ASP A 529 34.69 -0.14 31.48
CA ASP A 529 36.11 -0.55 31.37
C ASP A 529 36.91 0.38 30.46
N ALA A 530 36.24 1.01 29.49
CA ALA A 530 36.81 2.07 28.66
C ALA A 530 35.81 3.20 28.39
N VAL A 531 36.36 4.39 28.12
CA VAL A 531 35.59 5.57 27.74
C VAL A 531 35.84 5.88 26.27
N LEU A 532 34.78 5.90 25.47
CA LEU A 532 34.82 6.30 24.06
C LEU A 532 34.79 7.82 23.96
N ASP A 533 35.64 8.40 23.11
CA ASP A 533 35.63 9.84 22.82
C ASP A 533 34.57 10.22 21.77
N ASP A 534 34.32 9.33 20.81
CA ASP A 534 33.26 9.45 19.80
C ASP A 534 32.25 8.31 19.97
N GLY A 535 30.97 8.63 19.80
CA GLY A 535 29.87 7.68 19.96
C GLY A 535 29.44 6.99 18.67
N PHE A 536 28.49 6.08 18.82
CA PHE A 536 27.77 5.44 17.72
C PHE A 536 26.64 6.35 17.23
N ASP A 537 26.56 6.59 15.92
CA ASP A 537 25.51 7.44 15.32
C ASP A 537 24.26 6.59 15.07
N PHE A 538 23.14 7.01 15.65
CA PHE A 538 21.87 6.28 15.55
C PHE A 538 21.30 6.26 14.12
N ARG A 539 21.74 7.16 13.22
CA ARG A 539 21.32 7.20 11.80
C ARG A 539 22.02 6.14 10.95
N GLY A 540 23.05 5.51 11.51
CA GLY A 540 23.85 4.48 10.86
C GLY A 540 25.20 4.34 11.54
N THR A 541 25.60 3.13 11.90
CA THR A 541 26.91 2.89 12.52
C THR A 541 27.28 1.40 12.50
N GLY A 542 28.49 1.07 12.91
CA GLY A 542 28.89 -0.30 13.12
C GLY A 542 30.08 -0.41 14.06
N VAL A 543 30.30 -1.61 14.55
CA VAL A 543 31.43 -1.98 15.40
C VAL A 543 32.30 -2.98 14.65
N TRP A 544 33.60 -2.77 14.67
CA TRP A 544 34.62 -3.71 14.22
C TRP A 544 35.57 -3.98 15.38
N VAL A 545 35.74 -5.25 15.72
CA VAL A 545 36.65 -5.70 16.78
C VAL A 545 37.82 -6.43 16.13
N GLU A 546 39.03 -5.94 16.35
CA GLU A 546 40.26 -6.58 15.89
C GLU A 546 41.15 -6.99 17.06
N ASP A 547 41.81 -8.15 16.93
CA ASP A 547 42.78 -8.63 17.92
C ASP A 547 44.08 -7.79 17.89
N ALA A 548 45.04 -8.12 18.76
CA ALA A 548 46.31 -7.41 18.85
C ALA A 548 47.19 -7.51 17.58
N ASP A 549 46.91 -8.49 16.71
CA ASP A 549 47.57 -8.67 15.41
C ASP A 549 46.78 -8.03 14.26
N GLY A 550 45.63 -7.40 14.55
CA GLY A 550 44.75 -6.75 13.56
C GLY A 550 43.78 -7.70 12.85
N ARG A 551 43.60 -8.94 13.31
CA ARG A 551 42.61 -9.87 12.73
C ARG A 551 41.22 -9.57 13.25
N VAL A 552 40.22 -9.67 12.38
CA VAL A 552 38.82 -9.51 12.77
C VAL A 552 38.40 -10.60 13.76
N VAL A 553 37.82 -10.19 14.88
CA VAL A 553 37.26 -11.08 15.91
C VAL A 553 35.74 -11.15 15.76
N ASP A 554 35.10 -9.98 15.71
CA ASP A 554 33.66 -9.85 15.51
C ASP A 554 33.35 -8.45 14.96
N ARG A 555 32.16 -8.29 14.41
CA ARG A 555 31.66 -7.02 13.87
C ARG A 555 30.14 -7.00 13.88
N VAL A 556 29.51 -5.84 13.87
CA VAL A 556 28.05 -5.71 13.71
C VAL A 556 27.74 -4.36 13.06
N GLY A 557 26.83 -4.36 12.08
CA GLY A 557 26.37 -3.16 11.39
C GLY A 557 24.91 -2.81 11.72
N VAL A 558 24.63 -1.52 11.87
CA VAL A 558 23.29 -0.93 12.06
C VAL A 558 23.09 0.09 10.95
N TYR A 559 22.52 -0.34 9.82
CA TYR A 559 22.48 0.46 8.58
C TYR A 559 21.15 0.38 7.82
N ARG A 560 20.22 -0.48 8.23
CA ARG A 560 18.91 -0.60 7.59
C ARG A 560 17.97 0.49 8.12
N ALA A 561 17.65 1.48 7.30
CA ALA A 561 16.74 2.55 7.69
C ALA A 561 15.26 2.10 7.59
N ASN A 562 14.46 2.29 8.64
CA ASN A 562 13.06 1.81 8.73
C ASN A 562 12.02 2.74 8.06
N GLU A 563 12.41 3.86 7.45
CA GLU A 563 11.46 4.98 7.19
C GLU A 563 11.58 5.61 5.79
N MET A 564 11.97 4.83 4.78
CA MET A 564 12.13 5.34 3.43
C MET A 564 11.55 4.38 2.40
N ASP A 565 10.81 4.90 1.42
CA ASP A 565 10.39 4.13 0.23
C ASP A 565 11.58 3.68 -0.65
N ARG A 566 12.79 4.23 -0.45
CA ARG A 566 13.98 3.92 -1.27
C ARG A 566 14.82 2.81 -0.65
N SER A 567 15.78 2.25 -1.41
CA SER A 567 16.74 1.26 -0.90
C SER A 567 17.30 1.62 0.49
N VAL A 568 16.98 0.78 1.47
CA VAL A 568 17.18 1.04 2.91
C VAL A 568 18.50 0.50 3.46
N GLU A 569 19.17 -0.39 2.73
CA GLU A 569 20.39 -1.07 3.18
C GLU A 569 21.65 -0.37 2.66
N ARG A 570 22.60 -0.07 3.56
CA ARG A 570 23.90 0.52 3.20
C ARG A 570 25.01 -0.53 3.34
N PRO A 571 25.80 -0.78 2.30
CA PRO A 571 26.98 -1.64 2.41
C PRO A 571 27.97 -1.10 3.45
N SER A 572 28.48 -1.99 4.31
CA SER A 572 29.48 -1.64 5.31
C SER A 572 30.40 -2.82 5.60
N LEU A 573 31.66 -2.50 5.90
CA LEU A 573 32.65 -3.47 6.38
C LEU A 573 32.29 -4.04 7.77
N CYS A 574 31.49 -3.32 8.56
CA CYS A 574 31.05 -3.78 9.88
C CYS A 574 29.84 -4.74 9.82
N THR A 575 29.13 -4.79 8.70
CA THR A 575 27.94 -5.65 8.56
C THR A 575 28.33 -7.09 8.23
N LYS A 576 27.62 -8.06 8.82
CA LYS A 576 27.62 -9.46 8.36
C LYS A 576 26.25 -9.77 7.76
N GLY A 577 26.22 -10.19 6.49
CA GLY A 577 24.96 -10.42 5.78
C GLY A 577 24.11 -9.15 5.72
N MET A 578 22.90 -9.22 6.28
CA MET A 578 21.95 -8.10 6.38
C MET A 578 22.14 -7.35 7.70
N SER A 579 22.26 -6.03 7.62
CA SER A 579 22.47 -5.16 8.80
C SER A 579 21.25 -5.03 9.72
N LEU A 580 21.48 -4.61 10.96
CA LEU A 580 20.41 -4.23 11.89
C LEU A 580 19.66 -2.99 11.40
N GLN A 581 18.36 -2.94 11.73
CA GLN A 581 17.55 -1.73 11.60
C GLN A 581 18.12 -0.61 12.47
N THR A 582 18.10 0.63 12.03
CA THR A 582 18.54 1.79 12.83
C THR A 582 17.54 2.18 13.91
N PHE A 583 16.25 1.95 13.65
CA PHE A 583 15.13 2.44 14.47
C PHE A 583 14.31 1.34 15.16
N ALA A 584 14.81 0.11 15.20
CA ALA A 584 14.09 -1.00 15.85
C ALA A 584 14.03 -0.90 17.39
N LEU A 585 14.87 -0.06 18.03
CA LEU A 585 14.87 0.10 19.48
C LEU A 585 13.80 1.06 19.98
N ASP A 586 13.02 0.63 20.99
CA ASP A 586 12.31 1.53 21.88
C ASP A 586 13.28 2.17 22.89
N ARG A 587 13.71 3.39 22.57
CA ARG A 587 14.67 4.15 23.39
C ARG A 587 14.06 4.69 24.68
N TYR A 588 12.73 4.83 24.73
CA TYR A 588 12.02 5.24 25.94
C TYR A 588 11.89 4.07 26.92
N ALA A 589 11.65 2.86 26.44
CA ALA A 589 11.75 1.62 27.22
C ALA A 589 13.20 1.25 27.58
N GLY A 590 14.15 1.86 26.86
CA GLY A 590 15.57 1.74 27.14
C GLY A 590 16.20 0.49 26.57
N GLU A 591 15.78 0.15 25.36
CA GLU A 591 16.27 -1.01 24.64
C GLU A 591 17.62 -0.79 23.97
N THR A 592 18.32 -1.89 23.74
CA THR A 592 19.60 -2.01 23.04
C THR A 592 19.54 -3.21 22.09
N TYR A 593 20.48 -3.28 21.15
CA TYR A 593 20.63 -4.47 20.32
C TYR A 593 21.40 -5.51 21.12
N GLN A 594 20.75 -6.64 21.43
CA GLN A 594 21.36 -7.73 22.17
C GLN A 594 21.46 -8.99 21.31
N ARG A 595 22.61 -9.66 21.40
CA ARG A 595 22.88 -10.87 20.62
C ARG A 595 21.99 -12.03 21.08
N ILE A 596 21.40 -12.70 20.11
CA ILE A 596 20.54 -13.89 20.29
C ILE A 596 20.99 -15.12 19.50
N ALA A 597 21.82 -14.93 18.47
CA ALA A 597 22.29 -16.02 17.60
C ALA A 597 23.67 -15.73 16.97
N PHE A 598 24.13 -16.70 16.18
CA PHE A 598 25.45 -16.76 15.53
C PHE A 598 25.33 -17.32 14.10
N THR A 599 24.36 -16.82 13.34
CA THR A 599 24.06 -17.17 11.96
C THR A 599 25.02 -16.53 10.95
N GLY A 600 25.68 -15.43 11.33
CA GLY A 600 26.48 -14.62 10.40
C GLY A 600 25.66 -13.60 9.61
N VAL A 601 24.41 -13.36 10.01
CA VAL A 601 23.53 -12.30 9.52
C VAL A 601 23.16 -11.42 10.72
N ASP A 602 23.55 -10.14 10.72
CA ASP A 602 23.34 -9.26 11.87
C ASP A 602 21.85 -9.20 12.27
N ALA A 603 20.95 -9.05 11.29
CA ALA A 603 19.50 -9.03 11.49
C ALA A 603 18.91 -10.29 12.15
N ASP A 604 19.58 -11.44 12.04
CA ASP A 604 19.17 -12.69 12.69
C ASP A 604 19.90 -12.91 14.03
N ASP A 605 21.05 -12.27 14.19
CA ASP A 605 21.95 -12.44 15.32
C ASP A 605 21.63 -11.52 16.51
N PHE A 606 20.88 -10.44 16.31
CA PHE A 606 20.49 -9.51 17.38
C PHE A 606 18.99 -9.21 17.40
N ALA A 607 18.48 -8.83 18.58
CA ALA A 607 17.12 -8.34 18.79
C ALA A 607 17.10 -7.14 19.74
N ALA A 608 16.07 -6.30 19.62
CA ALA A 608 15.81 -5.20 20.56
C ALA A 608 15.35 -5.75 21.91
N ARG A 609 16.00 -5.33 23.01
CA ARG A 609 15.68 -5.74 24.40
C ARG A 609 16.11 -4.68 25.42
N PRO A 610 15.49 -4.60 26.62
CA PRO A 610 15.95 -3.70 27.68
C PRO A 610 17.43 -3.88 28.02
N ALA A 611 18.16 -2.75 28.16
CA ALA A 611 19.61 -2.74 28.32
C ALA A 611 20.12 -3.55 29.53
N THR A 612 21.21 -4.30 29.36
CA THR A 612 21.86 -5.13 30.40
C THR A 612 23.39 -4.99 30.44
N PRO A 613 23.94 -3.76 30.47
CA PRO A 613 25.38 -3.57 30.39
C PRO A 613 26.11 -4.25 31.55
N GLY A 614 27.04 -5.15 31.22
CA GLY A 614 27.86 -5.91 32.14
C GLY A 614 27.29 -7.29 32.52
N ASP A 615 26.11 -7.68 32.04
CA ASP A 615 25.53 -9.00 32.34
C ASP A 615 26.25 -10.15 31.60
N GLY A 616 26.88 -9.87 30.46
CA GLY A 616 27.66 -10.86 29.71
C GLY A 616 26.84 -12.06 29.21
N ALA A 617 25.53 -11.87 28.99
CA ALA A 617 24.63 -12.95 28.59
C ALA A 617 24.28 -12.88 27.10
N VAL A 618 24.32 -14.02 26.42
CA VAL A 618 23.63 -14.20 25.13
C VAL A 618 22.23 -14.70 25.44
N HIS A 619 21.22 -13.93 25.06
CA HIS A 619 19.84 -14.29 25.32
C HIS A 619 19.35 -15.28 24.26
N PRO A 620 18.56 -16.31 24.60
CA PRO A 620 18.03 -17.19 23.58
C PRO A 620 17.12 -16.41 22.62
N ALA A 621 17.21 -16.73 21.33
CA ALA A 621 16.24 -16.27 20.35
C ALA A 621 14.82 -16.62 20.81
N VAL A 622 13.96 -15.61 20.86
CA VAL A 622 12.53 -15.75 21.13
C VAL A 622 11.83 -15.27 19.88
N ASP A 623 10.98 -16.11 19.30
CA ASP A 623 10.09 -15.66 18.23
C ASP A 623 9.13 -14.62 18.82
N PRO A 624 9.22 -13.34 18.43
CA PRO A 624 8.42 -12.28 19.04
C PRO A 624 6.92 -12.50 18.79
N VAL A 625 6.58 -13.27 17.76
CA VAL A 625 5.19 -13.51 17.34
C VAL A 625 4.56 -14.70 18.05
N ALA A 626 5.36 -15.69 18.47
CA ALA A 626 4.83 -16.93 19.04
C ALA A 626 3.93 -16.73 20.27
N PRO A 627 4.22 -15.82 21.21
CA PRO A 627 3.32 -15.53 22.33
C PRO A 627 1.96 -14.99 21.88
N ALA A 628 1.95 -14.01 20.95
CA ALA A 628 0.74 -13.41 20.41
C ALA A 628 -0.12 -14.46 19.69
N LEU A 629 0.50 -15.31 18.87
CA LEU A 629 -0.17 -16.43 18.21
C LEU A 629 -0.74 -17.46 19.20
N ALA A 630 -0.01 -17.78 20.26
CA ALA A 630 -0.46 -18.72 21.29
C ALA A 630 -1.66 -18.16 22.06
N GLU A 631 -1.65 -16.86 22.36
CA GLU A 631 -2.78 -16.20 23.01
C GLU A 631 -3.99 -16.10 22.08
N ALA A 632 -3.79 -15.75 20.80
CA ALA A 632 -4.84 -15.75 19.79
C ALA A 632 -5.54 -17.12 19.69
N ARG A 633 -4.75 -18.21 19.60
CA ARG A 633 -5.26 -19.59 19.59
C ARG A 633 -6.01 -19.91 20.88
N SER A 634 -5.48 -19.50 22.04
CA SER A 634 -6.12 -19.72 23.34
C SER A 634 -7.43 -18.95 23.47
N ALA A 635 -7.48 -17.71 22.99
CA ALA A 635 -8.66 -16.87 22.96
C ALA A 635 -9.74 -17.48 22.05
N LEU A 636 -9.38 -17.96 20.86
CA LEU A 636 -10.27 -18.68 19.97
C LEU A 636 -10.89 -19.92 20.65
N VAL A 637 -10.08 -20.76 21.31
CA VAL A 637 -10.60 -21.92 22.06
C VAL A 637 -11.58 -21.50 23.16
N ARG A 638 -11.28 -20.41 23.88
CA ARG A 638 -12.19 -19.88 24.91
C ARG A 638 -13.50 -19.35 24.31
N ALA A 639 -13.43 -18.68 23.16
CA ALA A 639 -14.58 -18.15 22.44
C ALA A 639 -15.50 -19.28 21.96
N VAL A 640 -14.95 -20.28 21.27
CA VAL A 640 -15.69 -21.47 20.82
C VAL A 640 -16.35 -22.19 22.01
N ALA A 641 -15.60 -22.39 23.11
CA ALA A 641 -16.17 -23.01 24.31
C ALA A 641 -17.25 -22.16 24.99
N ALA A 642 -17.17 -20.83 24.92
CA ALA A 642 -18.22 -19.94 25.42
C ALA A 642 -19.49 -20.04 24.56
N GLU A 643 -19.34 -20.11 23.24
CA GLU A 643 -20.44 -20.28 22.29
C GLU A 643 -21.12 -21.65 22.45
N GLU A 644 -20.38 -22.75 22.52
CA GLU A 644 -20.94 -24.08 22.79
C GLU A 644 -21.75 -24.10 24.10
N ARG A 645 -21.27 -23.40 25.14
CA ARG A 645 -21.99 -23.26 26.41
C ARG A 645 -23.25 -22.41 26.25
N ALA A 646 -23.21 -21.33 25.47
CA ALA A 646 -24.37 -20.50 25.17
C ALA A 646 -25.42 -21.28 24.37
N ALA A 647 -25.01 -22.02 23.33
CA ALA A 647 -25.87 -22.90 22.53
C ALA A 647 -26.51 -24.01 23.39
N GLN A 648 -25.74 -24.66 24.27
CA GLN A 648 -26.26 -25.65 25.20
C GLN A 648 -27.25 -25.05 26.22
N GLN A 649 -27.00 -23.84 26.71
CA GLN A 649 -27.93 -23.12 27.59
C GLN A 649 -29.20 -22.69 26.84
N GLY A 650 -29.07 -22.23 25.60
CA GLY A 650 -30.17 -21.92 24.69
C GLY A 650 -31.04 -23.15 24.43
N ALA A 651 -30.44 -24.28 24.06
CA ALA A 651 -31.14 -25.55 23.88
C ALA A 651 -31.83 -26.04 25.16
N ARG A 652 -31.20 -25.85 26.34
CA ARG A 652 -31.83 -26.17 27.64
C ARG A 652 -32.99 -25.24 27.97
N ARG A 653 -32.90 -23.94 27.67
CA ARG A 653 -33.99 -22.97 27.83
C ARG A 653 -35.14 -23.28 26.87
N ALA A 654 -34.85 -23.54 25.60
CA ALA A 654 -35.83 -23.94 24.60
C ALA A 654 -36.54 -25.25 25.03
N ALA A 655 -35.78 -26.24 25.52
CA ALA A 655 -36.35 -27.47 26.06
C ALA A 655 -37.13 -27.26 27.38
N ALA A 656 -36.85 -26.21 28.15
CA ALA A 656 -37.62 -25.86 29.35
C ALA A 656 -38.92 -25.12 28.98
N LEU A 657 -38.86 -24.22 28.00
CA LEU A 657 -40.02 -23.53 27.41
C LEU A 657 -40.96 -24.53 26.71
N ALA A 658 -40.42 -25.48 25.94
CA ALA A 658 -41.18 -26.55 25.30
C ALA A 658 -41.76 -27.59 26.30
N ARG A 659 -41.25 -27.64 27.54
CA ARG A 659 -41.83 -28.44 28.63
C ARG A 659 -42.82 -27.65 29.50
N GLY A 660 -42.92 -26.33 29.30
CA GLY A 660 -43.86 -25.44 29.97
C GLY A 660 -45.17 -25.22 29.21
N THR A 661 -45.36 -25.88 28.07
CA THR A 661 -46.60 -25.85 27.27
C THR A 661 -47.65 -26.78 27.85
N ASP A 662 -48.14 -26.45 29.06
CA ASP A 662 -49.47 -26.86 29.50
C ASP A 662 -50.37 -25.63 29.43
N ALA A 663 -51.52 -25.78 28.78
CA ALA A 663 -52.37 -24.70 28.32
C ALA A 663 -53.08 -24.00 29.48
N SER A 664 -52.46 -22.97 30.08
CA SER A 664 -53.19 -21.89 30.79
C SER A 664 -52.40 -20.67 31.28
N ASP A 665 -51.06 -20.57 31.17
CA ASP A 665 -50.33 -19.54 31.95
C ASP A 665 -49.36 -18.62 31.16
N GLY A 666 -49.66 -18.31 29.91
CA GLY A 666 -48.80 -17.51 29.02
C GLY A 666 -48.90 -15.97 29.09
N ILE A 667 -49.55 -15.35 30.09
CA ILE A 667 -49.89 -13.89 30.04
C ILE A 667 -49.16 -13.02 31.10
N ARG A 668 -48.12 -13.49 31.80
CA ARG A 668 -47.47 -12.66 32.86
C ARG A 668 -45.97 -12.45 32.80
N ALA A 669 -45.28 -12.82 31.73
CA ALA A 669 -43.83 -12.63 31.62
C ALA A 669 -43.41 -11.79 30.41
N ILE A 670 -44.01 -10.60 30.22
CA ILE A 670 -43.44 -9.55 29.37
C ILE A 670 -43.50 -8.26 30.19
N GLY A 671 -42.39 -7.91 30.82
CA GLY A 671 -42.34 -6.81 31.77
C GLY A 671 -40.92 -6.34 32.03
N ALA A 672 -40.21 -5.91 30.98
CA ALA A 672 -39.07 -4.99 31.10
C ALA A 672 -38.63 -4.48 29.72
N SER A 673 -39.32 -3.48 29.16
CA SER A 673 -38.67 -2.42 28.39
C SER A 673 -39.61 -1.21 28.37
N ARG A 674 -39.14 -0.08 28.90
CA ARG A 674 -39.91 1.16 29.01
C ARG A 674 -39.60 2.02 27.79
N THR A 675 -40.58 2.17 26.90
CA THR A 675 -41.00 3.43 26.26
C THR A 675 -42.07 3.11 25.21
N ALA A 676 -43.33 3.03 25.63
CA ALA A 676 -44.50 3.17 24.76
C ALA A 676 -45.71 3.51 25.65
N GLY A 677 -46.68 4.24 25.11
CA GLY A 677 -47.90 4.69 25.79
C GLY A 677 -48.74 3.55 26.39
N PRO A 678 -49.79 3.88 27.17
CA PRO A 678 -50.49 2.90 28.00
C PRO A 678 -51.03 1.73 27.18
N MET A 679 -50.46 0.54 27.34
CA MET A 679 -51.09 -0.71 26.94
C MET A 679 -52.31 -0.92 27.81
N THR A 680 -53.49 -0.69 27.25
CA THR A 680 -54.74 -1.18 27.82
C THR A 680 -54.64 -2.70 27.88
N ALA A 681 -54.65 -3.27 29.08
CA ALA A 681 -54.72 -4.72 29.26
C ALA A 681 -55.93 -5.26 28.50
N LEU A 682 -55.69 -6.09 27.47
CA LEU A 682 -56.74 -6.80 26.75
C LEU A 682 -57.59 -7.57 27.77
N LYS A 683 -58.89 -7.30 27.79
CA LYS A 683 -59.85 -8.30 28.25
C LYS A 683 -59.72 -9.48 27.29
N THR A 684 -59.45 -10.66 27.84
CA THR A 684 -59.54 -11.92 27.10
C THR A 684 -61.01 -12.23 26.81
N SER A 685 -61.61 -11.56 25.82
CA SER A 685 -62.67 -12.17 25.01
C SER A 685 -62.02 -13.29 24.19
N ALA A 686 -62.73 -14.39 23.98
CA ALA A 686 -62.26 -15.47 23.14
C ALA A 686 -62.10 -14.93 21.70
N ALA A 687 -60.86 -14.65 21.28
CA ALA A 687 -60.58 -14.15 19.94
C ALA A 687 -61.08 -15.18 18.91
N THR A 688 -62.08 -14.78 18.12
CA THR A 688 -62.74 -15.68 17.17
C THR A 688 -61.95 -15.66 15.87
N PRO A 689 -61.65 -16.80 15.22
CA PRO A 689 -61.06 -16.80 13.88
C PRO A 689 -61.87 -15.94 12.92
N LEU A 690 -61.21 -15.18 12.05
CA LEU A 690 -61.87 -14.47 10.94
C LEU A 690 -61.73 -15.27 9.65
N ARG A 691 -62.79 -15.27 8.84
CA ARG A 691 -62.80 -15.91 7.53
C ARG A 691 -62.16 -14.96 6.53
N VAL A 692 -61.08 -15.38 5.87
CA VAL A 692 -60.47 -14.65 4.76
C VAL A 692 -61.33 -14.92 3.53
N THR A 693 -61.94 -13.90 2.93
CA THR A 693 -62.81 -14.05 1.75
C THR A 693 -62.10 -13.77 0.43
N ALA A 694 -61.05 -12.95 0.48
CA ALA A 694 -60.12 -12.73 -0.62
C ALA A 694 -58.74 -12.36 -0.06
N GLY A 695 -57.69 -12.59 -0.83
CA GLY A 695 -56.37 -12.14 -0.44
C GLY A 695 -55.40 -12.04 -1.60
N TRP A 696 -54.40 -11.19 -1.43
CA TRP A 696 -53.40 -10.85 -2.42
C TRP A 696 -52.02 -10.77 -1.76
N THR A 697 -50.98 -11.15 -2.49
CA THR A 697 -49.59 -11.06 -2.04
C THR A 697 -48.77 -10.33 -3.09
N GLY A 698 -47.75 -9.61 -2.64
CA GLY A 698 -46.80 -8.96 -3.53
C GLY A 698 -45.56 -8.50 -2.80
N THR A 699 -44.66 -7.88 -3.55
CA THR A 699 -43.49 -7.17 -3.03
C THR A 699 -43.50 -5.75 -3.59
N SER A 700 -43.03 -4.79 -2.80
CA SER A 700 -42.98 -3.37 -3.20
C SER A 700 -41.70 -2.69 -2.75
N ASP A 701 -41.17 -1.76 -3.56
CA ASP A 701 -39.91 -1.06 -3.24
C ASP A 701 -39.99 -0.13 -2.02
N ALA A 702 -41.22 0.21 -1.60
CA ALA A 702 -41.51 0.99 -0.41
C ALA A 702 -42.80 0.45 0.25
N PRO A 703 -43.08 0.77 1.53
CA PRO A 703 -44.34 0.38 2.16
C PRO A 703 -45.54 0.78 1.31
N LEU A 704 -46.44 -0.16 1.07
CA LEU A 704 -47.59 0.02 0.20
C LEU A 704 -48.55 1.05 0.83
N THR A 705 -48.77 2.15 0.12
CA THR A 705 -49.68 3.25 0.52
C THR A 705 -50.95 3.31 -0.33
N ALA A 706 -50.89 2.81 -1.57
CA ALA A 706 -52.06 2.61 -2.43
C ALA A 706 -52.86 1.36 -2.01
N HIS A 707 -54.11 1.24 -2.46
CA HIS A 707 -54.99 0.11 -2.12
C HIS A 707 -54.38 -1.27 -2.49
N GLY A 708 -53.69 -1.36 -3.62
CA GLY A 708 -52.99 -2.55 -4.09
C GLY A 708 -51.87 -2.17 -5.05
N ALA A 709 -51.02 -3.14 -5.41
CA ALA A 709 -49.96 -2.93 -6.41
C ALA A 709 -50.34 -3.55 -7.77
N PRO A 710 -49.88 -2.99 -8.90
CA PRO A 710 -50.21 -3.51 -10.23
C PRO A 710 -49.83 -4.98 -10.48
N ALA A 711 -48.83 -5.50 -9.77
CA ALA A 711 -48.28 -6.85 -9.93
C ALA A 711 -48.69 -7.83 -8.82
N GLU A 712 -49.66 -7.46 -7.96
CA GLU A 712 -50.09 -8.32 -6.85
C GLU A 712 -50.82 -9.58 -7.35
N ARG A 713 -50.60 -10.69 -6.66
CA ARG A 713 -51.11 -12.01 -7.04
C ARG A 713 -52.19 -12.45 -6.06
N PRO A 714 -53.34 -12.96 -6.54
CA PRO A 714 -54.36 -13.50 -5.65
C PRO A 714 -53.86 -14.79 -4.96
N LEU A 715 -54.26 -15.01 -3.71
CA LEU A 715 -54.00 -16.24 -2.97
C LEU A 715 -54.77 -17.43 -3.55
N ALA A 716 -54.13 -18.60 -3.65
CA ALA A 716 -54.67 -19.77 -4.37
C ALA A 716 -55.81 -20.52 -3.64
N SER A 717 -56.07 -20.21 -2.35
CA SER A 717 -57.16 -20.77 -1.55
C SER A 717 -57.61 -19.75 -0.50
N THR A 718 -58.80 -19.16 -0.67
CA THR A 718 -59.41 -18.17 0.23
C THR A 718 -60.70 -18.68 0.87
N ASP A 719 -60.86 -20.01 1.04
CA ASP A 719 -62.12 -20.62 1.48
C ASP A 719 -61.93 -21.61 2.66
N SER A 720 -60.97 -21.32 3.55
CA SER A 720 -60.66 -22.17 4.71
C SER A 720 -60.29 -21.38 5.96
N ASP A 721 -60.65 -21.92 7.13
CA ASP A 721 -60.26 -21.43 8.47
C ASP A 721 -58.73 -21.49 8.76
N THR A 722 -57.93 -21.93 7.78
CA THR A 722 -56.47 -22.08 7.90
C THR A 722 -55.74 -21.41 6.72
N THR A 723 -54.81 -20.51 7.02
CA THR A 723 -54.05 -19.65 6.07
C THR A 723 -52.81 -20.35 5.47
N ALA A 724 -52.97 -21.60 5.01
CA ALA A 724 -51.86 -22.52 4.73
C ALA A 724 -50.90 -22.14 3.57
N ASP A 725 -51.16 -21.06 2.81
CA ASP A 725 -50.35 -20.69 1.62
C ASP A 725 -50.16 -19.17 1.47
N THR A 726 -49.83 -18.48 2.57
CA THR A 726 -49.68 -17.00 2.63
C THR A 726 -48.24 -16.51 2.70
N THR A 727 -47.26 -17.41 2.53
CA THR A 727 -45.85 -17.02 2.59
C THR A 727 -45.44 -16.27 1.34
N VAL A 728 -45.07 -15.00 1.51
CA VAL A 728 -44.43 -14.18 0.48
C VAL A 728 -42.97 -13.95 0.86
N ARG A 729 -42.07 -13.98 -0.13
CA ARG A 729 -40.62 -13.82 0.06
C ARG A 729 -40.05 -12.85 -0.95
N ASP A 730 -39.00 -12.14 -0.55
CA ASP A 730 -38.15 -11.31 -1.39
C ASP A 730 -36.73 -11.36 -0.80
N ASP A 731 -35.73 -11.69 -1.62
CA ASP A 731 -34.31 -11.70 -1.25
C ASP A 731 -33.54 -10.47 -1.76
N GLY A 732 -34.18 -9.65 -2.61
CA GLY A 732 -33.65 -8.40 -3.15
C GLY A 732 -34.00 -7.19 -2.28
N TYR A 733 -34.43 -6.09 -2.91
CA TYR A 733 -34.77 -4.83 -2.23
C TYR A 733 -36.25 -4.70 -1.85
N GLY A 734 -37.11 -5.62 -2.29
CA GLY A 734 -38.56 -5.50 -2.17
C GLY A 734 -39.06 -5.80 -0.76
N LEU A 735 -40.14 -5.17 -0.36
CA LEU A 735 -40.81 -5.39 0.92
C LEU A 735 -42.03 -6.30 0.72
N PRO A 736 -42.01 -7.54 1.24
CA PRO A 736 -43.15 -8.46 1.11
C PRO A 736 -44.40 -7.98 1.84
N TYR A 737 -45.56 -8.15 1.21
CA TYR A 737 -46.85 -7.85 1.82
C TYR A 737 -47.95 -8.86 1.47
N VAL A 738 -48.95 -8.92 2.35
CA VAL A 738 -50.20 -9.68 2.19
C VAL A 738 -51.37 -8.74 2.47
N ARG A 739 -52.31 -8.62 1.52
CA ARG A 739 -53.58 -7.92 1.68
C ARG A 739 -54.71 -8.94 1.78
N LEU A 740 -55.63 -8.75 2.72
CA LEU A 740 -56.63 -9.75 3.10
C LEU A 740 -57.98 -9.06 3.30
N ALA A 741 -59.02 -9.53 2.62
CA ALA A 741 -60.40 -9.20 2.96
C ALA A 741 -60.90 -10.24 3.98
N VAL A 742 -61.44 -9.78 5.10
CA VAL A 742 -61.84 -10.63 6.23
C VAL A 742 -63.26 -10.34 6.70
N GLU A 743 -63.95 -11.40 7.09
CA GLU A 743 -65.32 -11.41 7.63
C GLU A 743 -65.36 -12.22 8.94
N ALA A 744 -66.45 -12.12 9.69
CA ALA A 744 -66.67 -13.02 10.83
C ALA A 744 -66.80 -14.47 10.33
N SER A 745 -66.26 -15.44 11.08
CA SER A 745 -66.39 -16.87 10.69
C SER A 745 -67.74 -17.47 11.10
N ASP A 746 -68.40 -16.90 12.12
CA ASP A 746 -69.67 -17.39 12.64
C ASP A 746 -70.85 -16.71 11.91
N PRO A 747 -71.77 -17.48 11.29
CA PRO A 747 -72.94 -16.92 10.63
C PRO A 747 -73.79 -16.08 11.57
N GLY A 748 -73.98 -14.78 11.25
CA GLY A 748 -74.75 -13.83 12.07
C GLY A 748 -73.94 -13.06 13.12
N ALA A 749 -72.62 -13.27 13.18
CA ALA A 749 -71.70 -12.37 13.84
C ALA A 749 -71.17 -11.33 12.83
N ALA A 750 -70.92 -10.10 13.26
CA ALA A 750 -70.40 -9.05 12.38
C ALA A 750 -69.21 -8.31 13.00
N LEU A 751 -68.33 -7.83 12.13
CA LEU A 751 -67.33 -6.83 12.49
C LEU A 751 -68.04 -5.50 12.72
N GLU A 752 -67.81 -4.88 13.88
CA GLU A 752 -68.38 -3.58 14.25
C GLU A 752 -67.27 -2.55 14.54
N THR A 753 -67.61 -1.26 14.46
CA THR A 753 -66.69 -0.19 14.84
C THR A 753 -66.21 -0.39 16.28
N GLY A 754 -64.88 -0.42 16.46
CA GLY A 754 -64.24 -0.74 17.74
C GLY A 754 -63.88 -2.22 17.92
N ALA A 755 -64.24 -3.12 16.98
CA ALA A 755 -63.77 -4.50 16.95
C ALA A 755 -62.23 -4.53 16.86
N THR A 756 -61.59 -5.32 17.73
CA THR A 756 -60.14 -5.55 17.64
C THR A 756 -59.89 -6.66 16.65
N VAL A 757 -59.12 -6.38 15.59
CA VAL A 757 -58.56 -7.39 14.69
C VAL A 757 -57.13 -7.68 15.09
N ALA A 758 -56.73 -8.94 15.01
CA ALA A 758 -55.39 -9.39 15.32
C ALA A 758 -54.86 -10.33 14.24
N TRP A 759 -53.60 -10.15 13.89
CA TRP A 759 -52.83 -10.98 12.98
C TRP A 759 -51.68 -11.64 13.76
N ARG A 760 -51.44 -12.92 13.49
CA ARG A 760 -50.27 -13.66 13.95
C ARG A 760 -49.58 -14.30 12.76
N GLY A 761 -48.27 -14.24 12.75
CA GLY A 761 -47.47 -14.80 11.68
C GLY A 761 -46.00 -14.88 12.02
N SER A 762 -45.18 -15.03 10.99
CA SER A 762 -43.73 -15.02 11.09
C SER A 762 -43.07 -14.18 9.99
N ALA A 763 -41.92 -13.60 10.32
CA ALA A 763 -41.01 -12.92 9.41
C ALA A 763 -39.56 -13.23 9.82
N GLU A 764 -38.57 -12.82 9.02
CA GLU A 764 -37.17 -12.98 9.42
C GLU A 764 -36.89 -12.22 10.73
N PRO A 765 -36.05 -12.76 11.64
CA PRO A 765 -35.72 -12.09 12.88
C PRO A 765 -35.33 -10.63 12.66
N ARG A 766 -35.73 -9.74 13.58
CA ARG A 766 -35.42 -8.31 13.54
C ARG A 766 -36.07 -7.51 12.39
N THR A 767 -36.90 -8.15 11.58
CA THR A 767 -37.72 -7.49 10.55
C THR A 767 -38.92 -6.78 11.19
N ALA A 768 -39.19 -5.52 10.81
CA ALA A 768 -40.39 -4.83 11.25
C ALA A 768 -41.59 -5.18 10.36
N VAL A 769 -42.72 -5.52 10.99
CA VAL A 769 -43.96 -5.87 10.32
C VAL A 769 -45.07 -4.95 10.81
N ARG A 770 -45.85 -4.43 9.87
CA ARG A 770 -46.95 -3.51 10.10
C ARG A 770 -48.28 -4.14 9.69
N LEU A 771 -49.29 -3.99 10.54
CA LEU A 771 -50.68 -4.28 10.26
C LEU A 771 -51.44 -2.96 10.08
N SER A 772 -52.19 -2.85 8.99
CA SER A 772 -53.03 -1.70 8.66
C SER A 772 -54.43 -2.14 8.25
N ALA A 773 -55.41 -1.24 8.38
CA ALA A 773 -56.77 -1.40 7.84
C ALA A 773 -57.02 -0.36 6.73
N TRP A 774 -57.77 -0.74 5.71
CA TRP A 774 -58.13 0.16 4.61
C TRP A 774 -59.30 1.05 5.03
N ASN A 775 -59.11 2.37 4.95
CA ASN A 775 -60.22 3.32 5.07
C ASN A 775 -60.70 3.68 3.66
N ALA A 776 -61.95 3.30 3.34
CA ALA A 776 -62.53 3.51 2.03
C ALA A 776 -62.89 4.98 1.75
N GLU A 777 -63.16 5.77 2.79
CA GLU A 777 -63.51 7.19 2.67
C GLU A 777 -62.26 8.03 2.35
N ASP A 778 -61.16 7.74 3.04
CA ASP A 778 -59.88 8.44 2.89
C ASP A 778 -59.00 7.85 1.78
N ALA A 779 -59.41 6.73 1.19
CA ALA A 779 -58.64 5.95 0.22
C ALA A 779 -57.19 5.71 0.68
N SER A 780 -57.02 5.31 1.94
CA SER A 780 -55.71 5.16 2.57
C SER A 780 -55.65 4.03 3.59
N TRP A 781 -54.44 3.49 3.81
CA TRP A 781 -54.16 2.52 4.86
C TRP A 781 -53.89 3.21 6.19
N ARG A 782 -54.71 2.93 7.23
CA ARG A 782 -54.42 3.35 8.60
C ARG A 782 -53.64 2.27 9.34
N MET A 783 -52.50 2.64 9.93
CA MET A 783 -51.73 1.75 10.78
C MET A 783 -52.54 1.35 12.02
N LEU A 784 -52.66 0.04 12.26
CA LEU A 784 -53.22 -0.54 13.47
C LEU A 784 -52.13 -0.84 14.50
N ALA A 785 -51.07 -1.51 14.06
CA ALA A 785 -49.94 -1.89 14.91
C ALA A 785 -48.68 -2.16 14.07
N GLU A 786 -47.52 -2.05 14.71
CA GLU A 786 -46.22 -2.42 14.15
C GLU A 786 -45.40 -3.11 15.24
N ALA A 787 -44.67 -4.16 14.87
CA ALA A 787 -43.79 -4.88 15.78
C ALA A 787 -42.62 -5.49 15.00
N THR A 788 -41.49 -5.65 15.69
CA THR A 788 -40.31 -6.34 15.17
C THR A 788 -40.39 -7.83 15.49
N ALA A 789 -40.08 -8.68 14.51
CA ALA A 789 -40.04 -10.12 14.68
C ALA A 789 -39.03 -10.55 15.75
N GLY A 790 -39.48 -11.47 16.61
CA GLY A 790 -38.64 -12.07 17.64
C GLY A 790 -37.51 -12.93 17.07
N ALA A 791 -36.64 -13.43 17.94
CA ALA A 791 -35.54 -14.32 17.54
C ALA A 791 -36.01 -15.64 16.90
N ASP A 792 -37.24 -16.07 17.19
CA ASP A 792 -37.91 -17.23 16.58
C ASP A 792 -38.73 -16.86 15.32
N GLY A 793 -38.63 -15.61 14.87
CA GLY A 793 -39.38 -15.06 13.74
C GLY A 793 -40.84 -14.74 14.03
N SER A 794 -41.35 -15.00 15.24
CA SER A 794 -42.77 -14.80 15.54
C SER A 794 -43.16 -13.32 15.65
N VAL A 795 -44.36 -12.98 15.16
CA VAL A 795 -44.94 -11.64 15.23
C VAL A 795 -46.43 -11.74 15.54
N ALA A 796 -46.91 -10.89 16.45
CA ALA A 796 -48.34 -10.72 16.74
C ALA A 796 -48.70 -9.23 16.75
N LEU A 797 -49.71 -8.86 15.97
CA LEU A 797 -50.17 -7.48 15.80
C LEU A 797 -51.68 -7.42 16.05
N ALA A 798 -52.16 -6.38 16.72
CA ALA A 798 -53.59 -6.19 16.95
C ALA A 798 -53.95 -4.72 17.06
N GLY A 799 -55.15 -4.35 16.60
CA GLY A 799 -55.67 -2.99 16.72
C GLY A 799 -57.16 -2.92 16.46
N ALA A 800 -57.79 -1.83 16.93
CA ALA A 800 -59.22 -1.61 16.75
C ALA A 800 -59.53 -0.99 15.38
N LEU A 801 -60.60 -1.49 14.75
CA LEU A 801 -61.18 -0.92 13.54
C LEU A 801 -61.98 0.35 13.86
N LEU A 802 -61.95 1.32 12.95
CA LEU A 802 -62.72 2.56 13.01
C LEU A 802 -63.86 2.57 11.99
N ASP A 803 -64.72 3.59 12.12
CA ASP A 803 -65.75 3.89 11.13
C ASP A 803 -65.09 4.21 9.78
N GLY A 804 -65.62 3.67 8.68
CA GLY A 804 -65.05 3.78 7.33
C GLY A 804 -64.05 2.68 6.92
N GLU A 805 -63.67 1.79 7.85
CA GLU A 805 -62.79 0.62 7.60
C GLU A 805 -63.52 -0.71 7.52
N ILE A 806 -64.83 -0.66 7.78
CA ILE A 806 -65.74 -1.80 7.70
C ILE A 806 -66.69 -1.52 6.54
N ALA A 807 -66.60 -2.32 5.49
CA ALA A 807 -67.54 -2.27 4.39
C ALA A 807 -68.88 -2.89 4.84
N PRO A 808 -70.01 -2.17 4.74
CA PRO A 808 -71.30 -2.70 5.14
C PRO A 808 -71.73 -3.86 4.22
N GLY A 809 -72.19 -4.96 4.82
CA GLY A 809 -72.80 -6.08 4.09
C GLY A 809 -74.09 -5.67 3.38
N ASP A 810 -74.45 -6.35 2.29
CA ASP A 810 -75.62 -5.98 1.49
C ASP A 810 -76.91 -6.50 2.16
N THR A 811 -77.66 -5.58 2.79
CA THR A 811 -78.94 -5.89 3.46
C THR A 811 -80.05 -6.35 2.49
N ALA A 812 -79.79 -6.34 1.17
CA ALA A 812 -80.72 -6.72 0.11
C ALA A 812 -80.47 -8.14 -0.45
N GLY A 813 -80.37 -9.15 0.41
CA GLY A 813 -80.63 -10.56 0.02
C GLY A 813 -79.57 -11.29 -0.81
N ALA A 814 -78.34 -10.75 -0.93
CA ALA A 814 -77.21 -11.41 -1.62
C ALA A 814 -76.21 -12.13 -0.68
N GLY A 815 -76.36 -12.02 0.64
CA GLY A 815 -75.61 -12.83 1.62
C GLY A 815 -74.15 -12.44 1.86
N THR A 816 -73.76 -11.18 1.60
CA THR A 816 -72.43 -10.65 1.94
C THR A 816 -72.42 -10.05 3.35
N GLU A 817 -71.52 -10.52 4.21
CA GLU A 817 -71.37 -10.03 5.59
C GLU A 817 -70.53 -8.73 5.64
N ALA A 818 -70.49 -8.08 6.82
CA ALA A 818 -69.63 -6.90 7.01
C ALA A 818 -68.16 -7.32 6.99
N SER A 819 -67.36 -6.71 6.09
CA SER A 819 -65.98 -7.10 5.84
C SER A 819 -64.99 -5.96 6.12
N ALA A 820 -63.78 -6.30 6.53
CA ALA A 820 -62.66 -5.36 6.62
C ALA A 820 -61.53 -5.78 5.67
N GLU A 821 -60.79 -4.81 5.13
CA GLU A 821 -59.55 -5.09 4.40
C GLU A 821 -58.34 -4.76 5.27
N LEU A 822 -57.45 -5.76 5.41
CA LEU A 822 -56.22 -5.69 6.19
C LEU A 822 -55.02 -5.77 5.27
N LEU A 823 -53.97 -5.01 5.59
CA LEU A 823 -52.66 -5.10 4.96
C LEU A 823 -51.63 -5.44 6.03
N VAL A 824 -50.94 -6.55 5.83
CA VAL A 824 -49.76 -6.93 6.60
C VAL A 824 -48.56 -6.80 5.69
N GLN A 825 -47.56 -6.02 6.09
CA GLN A 825 -46.41 -5.78 5.25
C GLN A 825 -45.13 -5.68 6.07
N VAL A 826 -44.03 -6.13 5.49
CA VAL A 826 -42.69 -5.78 5.96
C VAL A 826 -42.48 -4.28 5.71
N VAL A 827 -41.90 -3.59 6.69
CA VAL A 827 -41.59 -2.16 6.61
C VAL A 827 -40.15 -1.89 7.04
N PRO A 828 -39.52 -0.79 6.60
CA PRO A 828 -38.21 -0.40 7.09
C PRO A 828 -38.24 -0.20 8.61
N ARG A 829 -37.23 -0.73 9.29
CA ARG A 829 -37.05 -0.55 10.74
C ARG A 829 -36.09 0.61 10.99
N ALA A 830 -36.28 1.36 12.06
CA ALA A 830 -35.22 2.27 12.53
C ALA A 830 -34.01 1.47 13.01
N SER A 831 -32.80 1.89 12.65
CA SER A 831 -31.56 1.24 13.10
C SER A 831 -31.48 1.15 14.63
N THR A 832 -30.95 0.02 15.12
CA THR A 832 -30.63 -0.20 16.55
C THR A 832 -29.20 0.14 16.91
N LEU A 833 -28.36 0.41 15.91
CA LEU A 833 -26.95 0.74 16.12
C LEU A 833 -26.82 2.03 16.95
N ARG A 834 -25.82 2.08 17.82
CA ARG A 834 -25.63 3.25 18.67
C ARG A 834 -25.15 4.41 17.82
N LYS A 835 -25.96 5.47 17.81
CA LYS A 835 -25.52 6.80 17.33
C LYS A 835 -24.68 7.53 18.38
N ALA A 836 -24.66 7.03 19.62
CA ALA A 836 -24.10 7.70 20.78
C ALA A 836 -22.60 7.37 20.92
N ARG A 837 -21.79 8.41 20.80
CA ARG A 837 -20.33 8.36 20.81
C ARG A 837 -19.77 8.20 22.21
N GLY A 838 -18.77 7.36 22.35
CA GLY A 838 -18.14 7.10 23.65
C GLY A 838 -17.12 5.97 23.67
N GLY A 839 -16.79 5.40 22.50
CA GLY A 839 -15.91 4.25 22.37
C GLY A 839 -16.62 2.92 22.63
N GLY A 840 -16.08 1.85 22.04
CA GLY A 840 -16.62 0.50 22.15
C GLY A 840 -17.46 0.12 20.94
N PHE A 841 -17.45 -1.17 20.60
CA PHE A 841 -18.29 -1.78 19.57
C PHE A 841 -19.77 -1.85 19.98
N ASP A 842 -20.68 -1.94 18.99
CA ASP A 842 -22.09 -2.21 19.26
C ASP A 842 -22.32 -3.60 19.90
N ASP A 843 -23.47 -3.77 20.57
CA ASP A 843 -23.88 -5.08 21.08
C ASP A 843 -24.16 -6.01 19.88
N PRO A 844 -23.62 -7.25 19.83
CA PRO A 844 -23.95 -8.22 18.79
C PRO A 844 -25.45 -8.52 18.62
N ALA A 845 -26.31 -8.17 19.58
CA ALA A 845 -27.76 -8.22 19.40
C ALA A 845 -28.31 -7.14 18.46
N ASP A 846 -27.57 -6.05 18.24
CA ASP A 846 -27.98 -4.86 17.51
C ASP A 846 -27.48 -4.82 16.05
N TYR A 847 -26.70 -5.80 15.60
CA TYR A 847 -26.28 -5.98 14.19
C TYR A 847 -26.28 -7.45 13.75
N ASP A 848 -26.35 -7.70 12.44
CA ASP A 848 -26.55 -9.02 11.85
C ASP A 848 -25.23 -9.67 11.43
N LEU A 849 -24.27 -8.86 11.00
CA LEU A 849 -22.91 -9.27 10.66
C LEU A 849 -21.93 -8.12 10.88
N ALA A 850 -20.63 -8.46 10.88
CA ALA A 850 -19.56 -7.49 10.86
C ALA A 850 -18.48 -7.84 9.82
N ILE A 851 -17.73 -6.84 9.38
CA ILE A 851 -16.57 -6.96 8.49
C ILE A 851 -15.36 -6.30 9.15
N SER A 852 -14.23 -7.00 9.19
CA SER A 852 -12.95 -6.43 9.64
C SER A 852 -12.21 -5.83 8.45
N HIS A 853 -11.73 -4.60 8.59
CA HIS A 853 -10.91 -3.91 7.59
C HIS A 853 -9.50 -3.67 8.17
N LEU A 854 -8.54 -4.44 7.64
CA LEU A 854 -7.11 -4.37 7.90
C LEU A 854 -6.43 -3.65 6.72
N THR A 855 -5.30 -2.99 6.95
CA THR A 855 -4.64 -2.18 5.93
C THR A 855 -3.22 -1.79 6.35
N ASP A 856 -2.33 -1.54 5.38
CA ASP A 856 -1.05 -0.84 5.54
C ASP A 856 -0.20 -1.35 6.73
N THR A 857 -0.04 -2.67 6.83
CA THR A 857 0.68 -3.33 7.92
C THR A 857 2.20 -3.30 7.77
N GLN A 858 2.71 -2.80 6.65
CA GLN A 858 4.12 -2.76 6.25
C GLN A 858 5.14 -2.52 7.39
N TYR A 859 4.99 -1.47 8.19
CA TYR A 859 5.90 -1.19 9.32
C TYR A 859 5.73 -2.18 10.48
N LEU A 860 4.52 -2.71 10.66
CA LEU A 860 4.28 -3.79 11.63
C LEU A 860 5.00 -5.06 11.16
N THR A 861 4.87 -5.43 9.89
CA THR A 861 5.59 -6.59 9.32
C THR A 861 7.10 -6.43 9.44
N GLU A 862 7.64 -5.26 9.12
CA GLU A 862 9.08 -5.01 9.13
C GLU A 862 9.68 -4.95 10.55
N SER A 863 8.98 -4.31 11.50
CA SER A 863 9.57 -3.93 12.80
C SER A 863 8.76 -4.32 14.05
N HIS A 864 7.45 -4.55 13.92
CA HIS A 864 6.55 -4.84 15.05
C HIS A 864 5.60 -6.02 14.77
N PRO A 865 6.12 -7.20 14.36
CA PRO A 865 5.29 -8.30 13.89
C PRO A 865 4.38 -8.87 14.99
N GLU A 866 4.71 -8.62 16.26
CA GLU A 866 3.84 -8.89 17.41
C GLU A 866 2.53 -8.10 17.37
N ALA A 867 2.54 -6.83 16.94
CA ALA A 867 1.33 -6.03 16.82
C ALA A 867 0.44 -6.53 15.68
N TYR A 868 1.02 -6.92 14.54
CA TYR A 868 0.26 -7.55 13.46
C TYR A 868 -0.36 -8.89 13.93
N ALA A 869 0.39 -9.71 14.66
CA ALA A 869 -0.13 -10.94 15.25
C ALA A 869 -1.31 -10.73 16.20
N GLU A 870 -1.28 -9.66 17.01
CA GLU A 870 -2.39 -9.27 17.88
C GLU A 870 -3.64 -8.86 17.09
N ILE A 871 -3.49 -8.11 15.99
CA ILE A 871 -4.59 -7.71 15.10
C ILE A 871 -5.29 -8.95 14.53
N VAL A 872 -4.58 -9.81 13.80
CA VAL A 872 -5.17 -11.01 13.18
C VAL A 872 -5.67 -12.00 14.22
N GLY A 873 -4.96 -12.09 15.35
CA GLY A 873 -5.35 -12.94 16.47
C GLY A 873 -6.65 -12.49 17.14
N TRP A 874 -6.84 -11.18 17.30
CA TRP A 874 -8.08 -10.61 17.81
C TRP A 874 -9.24 -10.89 16.86
N VAL A 875 -9.05 -10.72 15.54
CA VAL A 875 -10.08 -11.01 14.53
C VAL A 875 -10.50 -12.47 14.61
N ALA A 876 -9.54 -13.40 14.55
CA ALA A 876 -9.81 -14.83 14.66
C ALA A 876 -10.58 -15.19 15.94
N ALA A 877 -10.13 -14.67 17.09
CA ALA A 877 -10.75 -14.98 18.38
C ALA A 877 -12.16 -14.38 18.57
N ASN A 878 -12.46 -13.27 17.89
CA ASN A 878 -13.73 -12.56 18.04
C ASN A 878 -14.71 -12.82 16.89
N ALA A 879 -14.31 -13.52 15.84
CA ALA A 879 -15.16 -13.73 14.67
C ALA A 879 -16.55 -14.31 15.02
N PRO A 880 -16.69 -15.34 15.88
CA PRO A 880 -18.01 -15.87 16.25
C PRO A 880 -18.82 -14.91 17.13
N SER A 881 -18.22 -14.34 18.17
CA SER A 881 -18.92 -13.52 19.17
C SER A 881 -19.33 -12.14 18.64
N ARG A 882 -18.58 -11.63 17.66
CA ARG A 882 -18.83 -10.35 16.98
C ARG A 882 -19.38 -10.52 15.57
N LYS A 883 -19.75 -11.75 15.18
CA LYS A 883 -20.30 -12.07 13.86
C LYS A 883 -19.45 -11.53 12.70
N ILE A 884 -18.12 -11.56 12.83
CA ILE A 884 -17.20 -11.14 11.76
C ILE A 884 -17.33 -12.19 10.65
N ALA A 885 -18.02 -11.81 9.58
CA ALA A 885 -18.31 -12.69 8.46
C ALA A 885 -17.18 -12.68 7.41
N PHE A 886 -16.38 -11.62 7.39
CA PHE A 886 -15.24 -11.47 6.48
C PHE A 886 -14.17 -10.52 7.07
N ALA A 887 -12.91 -10.78 6.77
CA ALA A 887 -11.78 -9.90 7.08
C ALA A 887 -11.02 -9.53 5.79
N THR A 888 -11.06 -8.27 5.39
CA THR A 888 -10.37 -7.78 4.18
C THR A 888 -9.11 -7.02 4.55
N HIS A 889 -8.02 -7.22 3.80
CA HIS A 889 -6.77 -6.47 3.93
C HIS A 889 -6.50 -5.65 2.67
N THR A 890 -6.53 -4.32 2.76
CA THR A 890 -6.39 -3.40 1.61
C THR A 890 -4.93 -3.12 1.21
N GLY A 891 -4.04 -4.11 1.30
CA GLY A 891 -2.65 -4.02 0.82
C GLY A 891 -1.64 -3.31 1.71
N ASP A 892 -0.43 -3.17 1.15
CA ASP A 892 0.83 -2.81 1.80
C ASP A 892 1.14 -3.73 2.99
N LEU A 893 1.32 -5.01 2.66
CA LEU A 893 1.63 -6.07 3.62
C LEU A 893 3.08 -6.01 4.09
N VAL A 894 3.99 -5.64 3.18
CA VAL A 894 5.45 -5.49 3.42
C VAL A 894 5.90 -4.05 3.19
N GLN A 895 7.08 -3.66 3.68
CA GLN A 895 7.60 -2.29 3.55
C GLN A 895 8.59 -2.15 2.40
N ASN A 896 9.44 -3.16 2.16
CA ASN A 896 10.63 -3.03 1.32
C ASN A 896 10.50 -3.68 -0.07
N TRP A 897 9.35 -3.52 -0.73
CA TRP A 897 9.13 -3.92 -2.12
C TRP A 897 8.30 -2.91 -2.94
N VAL A 898 8.52 -1.62 -2.66
CA VAL A 898 7.84 -0.46 -3.27
C VAL A 898 8.62 0.16 -4.42
N ASP A 899 9.92 0.40 -4.23
CA ASP A 899 10.74 1.04 -5.25
C ASP A 899 11.42 -0.03 -6.09
N PRO A 900 11.58 0.19 -7.41
CA PRO A 900 11.94 -0.93 -8.26
C PRO A 900 13.37 -1.44 -8.13
N ASP A 901 14.20 -0.72 -7.37
CA ASP A 901 15.59 -0.98 -7.06
C ASP A 901 15.84 -1.53 -5.63
N GLN A 902 14.79 -2.04 -4.97
CA GLN A 902 14.92 -2.63 -3.63
C GLN A 902 15.35 -4.11 -3.66
N SER A 903 15.97 -4.52 -2.54
CA SER A 903 16.56 -5.84 -2.32
C SER A 903 15.47 -6.91 -2.13
N GLU A 904 15.43 -7.90 -3.03
CA GLU A 904 14.47 -9.01 -2.96
C GLU A 904 14.60 -9.88 -1.69
N PRO A 905 15.82 -10.22 -1.19
CA PRO A 905 15.95 -10.97 0.07
C PRO A 905 15.28 -10.31 1.28
N LEU A 906 15.29 -8.97 1.34
CA LEU A 906 14.61 -8.23 2.41
C LEU A 906 13.09 -8.35 2.27
N ALA A 907 12.57 -8.10 1.06
CA ALA A 907 11.14 -8.26 0.77
C ALA A 907 10.65 -9.67 1.10
N ARG A 908 11.41 -10.71 0.74
CA ARG A 908 11.08 -12.12 1.04
C ARG A 908 10.91 -12.38 2.55
N ARG A 909 11.80 -11.84 3.38
CA ARG A 909 11.70 -11.95 4.85
C ARG A 909 10.42 -11.31 5.38
N GLU A 910 10.05 -10.15 4.87
CA GLU A 910 8.83 -9.46 5.26
C GLU A 910 7.60 -10.23 4.77
N TYR A 911 7.61 -10.72 3.54
CA TYR A 911 6.55 -11.54 2.98
C TYR A 911 6.34 -12.85 3.74
N GLU A 912 7.41 -13.52 4.17
CA GLU A 912 7.34 -14.69 5.05
C GLU A 912 6.63 -14.34 6.36
N THR A 913 6.95 -13.18 6.93
CA THR A 913 6.33 -12.69 8.16
C THR A 913 4.85 -12.37 7.95
N ALA A 914 4.49 -11.58 6.94
CA ALA A 914 3.11 -11.22 6.62
C ALA A 914 2.27 -12.45 6.26
N SER A 915 2.81 -13.38 5.46
CA SER A 915 2.13 -14.63 5.10
C SER A 915 1.85 -15.51 6.32
N ARG A 916 2.80 -15.57 7.27
CA ARG A 916 2.65 -16.26 8.56
C ARG A 916 1.61 -15.59 9.45
N MET A 917 1.48 -14.26 9.43
CA MET A 917 0.42 -13.56 10.18
C MET A 917 -0.95 -13.84 9.57
N GLN A 918 -1.08 -13.73 8.25
CA GLN A 918 -2.35 -13.99 7.56
C GLN A 918 -2.80 -15.45 7.71
N ALA A 919 -1.87 -16.40 7.83
CA ALA A 919 -2.19 -17.80 8.09
C ALA A 919 -2.99 -18.02 9.38
N VAL A 920 -3.02 -17.05 10.31
CA VAL A 920 -3.88 -17.11 11.51
C VAL A 920 -5.36 -17.07 11.14
N LEU A 921 -5.74 -16.27 10.14
CA LEU A 921 -7.12 -16.19 9.67
C LEU A 921 -7.49 -17.44 8.87
N ASP A 922 -6.57 -17.91 8.02
CA ASP A 922 -6.71 -19.14 7.23
C ASP A 922 -6.91 -20.36 8.16
N ASP A 923 -6.02 -20.55 9.14
CA ASP A 923 -6.08 -21.64 10.13
C ASP A 923 -7.37 -21.59 10.96
N ALA A 924 -7.92 -20.40 11.19
CA ALA A 924 -9.16 -20.19 11.94
C ALA A 924 -10.42 -20.37 11.08
N GLY A 925 -10.29 -20.51 9.76
CA GLY A 925 -11.40 -20.60 8.82
C GLY A 925 -12.22 -19.31 8.73
N VAL A 926 -11.60 -18.15 9.02
CA VAL A 926 -12.24 -16.85 8.85
C VAL A 926 -12.14 -16.45 7.37
N PRO A 927 -13.26 -16.24 6.66
CA PRO A 927 -13.22 -15.76 5.28
C PRO A 927 -12.41 -14.47 5.19
N ASN A 928 -11.39 -14.45 4.33
CA ASN A 928 -10.49 -13.33 4.22
C ASN A 928 -9.99 -13.10 2.80
N SER A 929 -9.56 -11.88 2.51
CA SER A 929 -8.85 -11.58 1.28
C SER A 929 -7.72 -10.60 1.55
N VAL A 930 -6.66 -10.75 0.76
CA VAL A 930 -5.60 -9.77 0.65
C VAL A 930 -5.53 -9.29 -0.80
N LEU A 931 -5.20 -8.02 -0.97
CA LEU A 931 -4.82 -7.42 -2.25
C LEU A 931 -3.45 -6.75 -2.07
N PRO A 932 -2.65 -6.60 -3.13
CA PRO A 932 -1.37 -5.92 -3.03
C PRO A 932 -1.53 -4.40 -3.06
N GLY A 933 -0.76 -3.73 -2.20
CA GLY A 933 -0.54 -2.29 -2.25
C GLY A 933 0.66 -1.90 -3.13
N ASN A 934 1.09 -0.64 -3.05
CA ASN A 934 2.26 -0.19 -3.80
C ASN A 934 3.58 -0.77 -3.26
N HIS A 935 3.66 -1.09 -1.97
CA HIS A 935 4.81 -1.75 -1.36
C HIS A 935 4.86 -3.25 -1.61
N ASP A 936 3.79 -3.84 -2.16
CA ASP A 936 3.75 -5.27 -2.47
C ASP A 936 4.13 -5.56 -3.93
N THR A 937 4.17 -4.54 -4.79
CA THR A 937 4.19 -4.73 -6.26
C THR A 937 5.15 -3.81 -7.02
N LYS A 938 6.15 -3.22 -6.36
CA LYS A 938 6.99 -2.19 -6.97
C LYS A 938 6.15 -1.07 -7.61
N ARG A 939 5.22 -0.51 -6.84
CA ARG A 939 4.22 0.49 -7.29
C ARG A 939 3.40 0.01 -8.49
N GLY A 940 2.96 -1.24 -8.47
CA GLY A 940 2.10 -1.85 -9.50
C GLY A 940 2.83 -2.42 -10.70
N THR A 941 4.17 -2.39 -10.75
CA THR A 941 4.94 -2.85 -11.92
C THR A 941 5.27 -4.34 -11.91
N SER A 942 5.29 -5.00 -10.74
CA SER A 942 5.69 -6.41 -10.62
C SER A 942 4.99 -7.13 -9.46
N PRO A 943 3.95 -7.94 -9.73
CA PRO A 943 3.25 -8.71 -8.70
C PRO A 943 3.84 -10.11 -8.43
N ALA A 944 4.96 -10.46 -9.06
CA ALA A 944 5.49 -11.82 -9.03
C ALA A 944 5.77 -12.31 -7.59
N LEU A 945 6.41 -11.46 -6.77
CA LEU A 945 6.73 -11.83 -5.39
C LEU A 945 5.47 -11.90 -4.51
N PHE A 946 4.52 -10.98 -4.68
CA PHE A 946 3.22 -11.05 -4.00
C PHE A 946 2.50 -12.37 -4.30
N ASN A 947 2.38 -12.76 -5.58
CA ASN A 947 1.72 -14.00 -5.99
C ASN A 947 2.48 -15.26 -5.54
N GLU A 948 3.76 -15.17 -5.20
CA GLU A 948 4.52 -16.30 -4.61
C GLU A 948 4.03 -16.62 -3.19
N TYR A 949 3.71 -15.61 -2.38
CA TYR A 949 3.30 -15.76 -0.98
C TYR A 949 1.78 -15.76 -0.76
N PHE A 950 1.04 -15.11 -1.67
CA PHE A 950 -0.41 -15.06 -1.69
C PHE A 950 -0.95 -15.54 -3.05
N PRO A 951 -0.64 -16.78 -3.48
CA PRO A 951 -1.16 -17.31 -4.74
C PRO A 951 -2.67 -17.59 -4.65
N PRO A 952 -3.38 -17.68 -5.80
CA PRO A 952 -4.77 -18.15 -5.81
C PRO A 952 -4.96 -19.52 -5.14
N SER A 953 -3.97 -20.40 -5.22
CA SER A 953 -3.98 -21.73 -4.58
C SER A 953 -4.05 -21.71 -3.05
N ARG A 954 -3.74 -20.57 -2.41
CA ARG A 954 -3.93 -20.38 -0.96
C ARG A 954 -5.42 -20.42 -0.59
N TYR A 955 -6.28 -19.92 -1.48
CA TYR A 955 -7.72 -19.73 -1.23
C TYR A 955 -8.60 -20.66 -2.07
N ALA A 956 -8.06 -21.30 -3.10
CA ALA A 956 -8.85 -22.05 -4.10
C ALA A 956 -9.71 -23.19 -3.52
N ASP A 957 -9.32 -23.79 -2.40
CA ASP A 957 -10.06 -24.86 -1.74
C ASP A 957 -11.13 -24.33 -0.76
N GLU A 958 -11.17 -23.02 -0.51
CA GLU A 958 -12.11 -22.40 0.40
C GLU A 958 -13.49 -22.20 -0.26
N PRO A 959 -14.60 -22.53 0.42
CA PRO A 959 -15.94 -22.48 -0.18
C PRO A 959 -16.41 -21.07 -0.50
N TRP A 960 -15.80 -20.06 0.10
CA TRP A 960 -16.11 -18.65 -0.09
C TRP A 960 -15.26 -18.00 -1.19
N TYR A 961 -14.24 -18.67 -1.72
CA TYR A 961 -13.39 -18.08 -2.76
C TYR A 961 -14.09 -18.14 -4.12
N GLY A 962 -14.30 -16.97 -4.74
CA GLY A 962 -15.02 -16.84 -6.01
C GLY A 962 -14.11 -16.92 -7.24
N GLY A 963 -12.84 -16.54 -7.09
CA GLY A 963 -11.82 -16.60 -8.13
C GLY A 963 -10.95 -15.34 -8.18
N SER A 964 -9.98 -15.35 -9.08
CA SER A 964 -9.05 -14.26 -9.33
C SER A 964 -9.03 -13.85 -10.81
N ILE A 965 -8.42 -12.70 -11.11
CA ILE A 965 -8.32 -12.14 -12.46
C ILE A 965 -7.52 -13.03 -13.44
N GLY A 966 -6.71 -13.94 -12.91
CA GLY A 966 -6.01 -14.96 -13.68
C GLY A 966 -5.62 -16.15 -12.81
N PRO A 967 -5.33 -17.32 -13.41
CA PRO A 967 -5.08 -18.57 -12.69
C PRO A 967 -3.90 -18.52 -11.71
N ASP A 968 -2.89 -17.70 -12.00
CA ASP A 968 -1.69 -17.50 -11.16
C ASP A 968 -1.57 -16.04 -10.69
N ASP A 969 -2.67 -15.27 -10.75
CA ASP A 969 -2.68 -13.83 -10.51
C ASP A 969 -3.74 -13.47 -9.46
N GLN A 970 -3.34 -13.36 -8.20
CA GLN A 970 -4.21 -13.07 -7.06
C GLN A 970 -4.41 -11.56 -6.83
N THR A 971 -3.76 -10.71 -7.63
CA THR A 971 -3.73 -9.25 -7.45
C THR A 971 -5.13 -8.63 -7.42
N ALA A 972 -6.04 -9.14 -8.25
CA ALA A 972 -7.47 -8.90 -8.17
C ALA A 972 -8.21 -10.22 -7.97
N ASN A 973 -9.14 -10.25 -7.01
CA ASN A 973 -9.89 -11.45 -6.63
C ASN A 973 -11.25 -11.09 -6.05
N PHE A 974 -12.15 -12.07 -6.00
CA PHE A 974 -13.43 -11.91 -5.33
C PHE A 974 -13.79 -13.12 -4.48
N SER A 975 -14.56 -12.86 -3.43
CA SER A 975 -15.05 -13.88 -2.50
C SER A 975 -16.55 -13.73 -2.28
N LEU A 976 -17.25 -14.84 -2.11
CA LEU A 976 -18.68 -14.94 -1.90
C LEU A 976 -18.97 -15.49 -0.50
N PHE A 977 -19.79 -14.79 0.27
CA PHE A 977 -20.21 -15.27 1.60
C PHE A 977 -21.67 -14.90 1.84
N GLU A 978 -22.29 -15.55 2.83
CA GLU A 978 -23.66 -15.29 3.24
C GLU A 978 -23.73 -15.27 4.76
N GLN A 979 -24.42 -14.27 5.31
CA GLN A 979 -24.65 -14.15 6.74
C GLN A 979 -26.04 -13.57 6.98
N ALA A 980 -26.77 -14.13 7.95
CA ALA A 980 -28.14 -13.71 8.29
C ALA A 980 -29.10 -13.64 7.08
N GLY A 981 -28.93 -14.54 6.10
CA GLY A 981 -29.75 -14.60 4.89
C GLY A 981 -29.47 -13.49 3.87
N ALA A 982 -28.38 -12.74 4.03
CA ALA A 982 -27.90 -11.76 3.06
C ALA A 982 -26.66 -12.28 2.32
N PRO A 983 -26.71 -12.41 0.98
CA PRO A 983 -25.55 -12.78 0.18
C PRO A 983 -24.66 -11.56 -0.08
N PHE A 984 -23.35 -11.77 0.01
CA PHE A 984 -22.33 -10.75 -0.21
C PHE A 984 -21.30 -11.21 -1.24
N LEU A 985 -20.64 -10.22 -1.85
CA LEU A 985 -19.45 -10.36 -2.67
C LEU A 985 -18.40 -9.35 -2.17
N MET A 986 -17.23 -9.83 -1.77
CA MET A 986 -16.06 -8.99 -1.52
C MET A 986 -15.22 -8.94 -2.79
N LEU A 987 -15.12 -7.77 -3.44
CA LEU A 987 -14.31 -7.55 -4.64
C LEU A 987 -13.02 -6.86 -4.24
N SER A 988 -11.87 -7.48 -4.47
CA SER A 988 -10.55 -6.95 -4.13
C SER A 988 -9.79 -6.54 -5.40
N LEU A 989 -9.33 -5.29 -5.46
CA LEU A 989 -8.56 -4.72 -6.59
C LEU A 989 -7.19 -4.23 -6.11
N PRO A 990 -6.11 -4.40 -6.88
CA PRO A 990 -4.76 -4.06 -6.45
C PRO A 990 -4.53 -2.55 -6.43
N TYR A 991 -3.42 -2.09 -5.84
CA TYR A 991 -2.87 -0.78 -6.21
C TYR A 991 -2.68 -0.69 -7.73
N ALA A 992 -2.82 0.53 -8.28
CA ALA A 992 -2.54 0.78 -9.69
C ALA A 992 -3.40 -0.05 -10.67
N TYR A 993 -4.63 -0.40 -10.28
CA TYR A 993 -5.59 -1.06 -11.18
C TYR A 993 -5.79 -0.26 -12.47
N GLY A 994 -5.77 -0.95 -13.62
CA GLY A 994 -5.94 -0.35 -14.94
C GLY A 994 -7.22 -0.83 -15.63
N GLU A 995 -7.26 -0.67 -16.96
CA GLU A 995 -8.40 -1.11 -17.77
C GLU A 995 -8.70 -2.60 -17.59
N ARG A 996 -7.67 -3.44 -17.50
CA ARG A 996 -7.81 -4.90 -17.33
C ARG A 996 -8.59 -5.23 -16.05
N GLU A 997 -8.22 -4.62 -14.93
CA GLU A 997 -8.83 -4.85 -13.62
C GLU A 997 -10.23 -4.23 -13.54
N ILE A 998 -10.44 -3.05 -14.12
CA ILE A 998 -11.76 -2.39 -14.13
C ILE A 998 -12.76 -3.18 -14.99
N ALA A 999 -12.37 -3.60 -16.21
CA ALA A 999 -13.23 -4.41 -17.07
C ALA A 999 -13.58 -5.76 -16.41
N TRP A 1000 -12.61 -6.39 -15.76
CA TRP A 1000 -12.86 -7.61 -14.99
C TRP A 1000 -13.81 -7.37 -13.81
N ALA A 1001 -13.67 -6.25 -13.09
CA ALA A 1001 -14.60 -5.85 -12.03
C ALA A 1001 -16.03 -5.63 -12.55
N GLU A 1002 -16.19 -5.00 -13.72
CA GLU A 1002 -17.49 -4.84 -14.39
C GLU A 1002 -18.13 -6.21 -14.67
N GLU A 1003 -17.37 -7.16 -15.20
CA GLU A 1003 -17.84 -8.53 -15.47
C GLU A 1003 -18.26 -9.26 -14.19
N VAL A 1004 -17.44 -9.19 -13.13
CA VAL A 1004 -17.73 -9.84 -11.84
C VAL A 1004 -18.99 -9.25 -11.21
N VAL A 1005 -19.12 -7.92 -11.14
CA VAL A 1005 -20.30 -7.27 -10.53
C VAL A 1005 -21.55 -7.53 -11.36
N ALA A 1006 -21.46 -7.45 -12.69
CA ALA A 1006 -22.60 -7.74 -13.57
C ALA A 1006 -23.08 -9.20 -13.50
N ALA A 1007 -22.17 -10.14 -13.21
CA ALA A 1007 -22.50 -11.56 -13.03
C ALA A 1007 -23.15 -11.87 -11.67
N HIS A 1008 -23.11 -10.95 -10.71
CA HIS A 1008 -23.61 -11.14 -9.34
C HIS A 1008 -24.58 -10.03 -8.88
N PRO A 1009 -25.66 -9.73 -9.64
CA PRO A 1009 -26.59 -8.64 -9.30
C PRO A 1009 -27.39 -8.91 -8.01
N ASP A 1010 -27.49 -10.17 -7.59
CA ASP A 1010 -28.22 -10.68 -6.43
C ASP A 1010 -27.44 -10.58 -5.11
N ARG A 1011 -26.24 -9.97 -5.10
CA ARG A 1011 -25.35 -9.89 -3.94
C ARG A 1011 -25.00 -8.47 -3.57
N ASN A 1012 -24.91 -8.17 -2.28
CA ASN A 1012 -24.34 -6.91 -1.82
C ASN A 1012 -22.81 -6.93 -2.03
N VAL A 1013 -22.31 -6.02 -2.86
CA VAL A 1013 -20.90 -5.91 -3.21
C VAL A 1013 -20.22 -4.91 -2.28
N ILE A 1014 -19.11 -5.35 -1.69
CA ILE A 1014 -18.15 -4.52 -0.98
C ILE A 1014 -16.87 -4.52 -1.82
N VAL A 1015 -16.39 -3.35 -2.20
CA VAL A 1015 -15.14 -3.19 -2.96
C VAL A 1015 -14.02 -2.86 -1.97
N SER A 1016 -12.93 -3.62 -2.00
CA SER A 1016 -11.66 -3.32 -1.34
C SER A 1016 -10.63 -2.99 -2.41
N THR A 1017 -9.91 -1.89 -2.25
CA THR A 1017 -8.80 -1.51 -3.14
C THR A 1017 -7.74 -0.77 -2.36
N HIS A 1018 -6.48 -0.80 -2.79
CA HIS A 1018 -5.45 -0.09 -2.04
C HIS A 1018 -5.66 1.43 -2.08
N GLU A 1019 -6.00 1.99 -3.25
CA GLU A 1019 -6.16 3.44 -3.45
C GLU A 1019 -7.58 3.80 -3.96
N HIS A 1020 -8.33 4.61 -3.21
CA HIS A 1020 -9.63 5.13 -3.68
C HIS A 1020 -10.03 6.48 -3.06
N VAL A 1021 -9.91 6.65 -1.75
CA VAL A 1021 -10.31 7.87 -1.03
C VAL A 1021 -9.09 8.55 -0.41
N THR A 1022 -8.97 9.87 -0.54
CA THR A 1022 -7.97 10.67 0.19
C THR A 1022 -8.44 10.92 1.62
N PRO A 1023 -7.54 10.99 2.61
CA PRO A 1023 -7.90 11.29 3.98
C PRO A 1023 -8.45 12.71 4.09
N LYS A 1024 -9.24 12.93 5.13
CA LYS A 1024 -9.61 14.27 5.57
C LYS A 1024 -8.37 14.98 6.10
N GLU A 1025 -8.23 16.24 5.73
CA GLU A 1025 -7.24 17.18 6.26
C GLU A 1025 -7.91 18.20 7.19
N LEU A 1026 -7.10 19.05 7.85
CA LEU A 1026 -7.60 20.11 8.73
C LEU A 1026 -8.57 21.07 8.03
N GLU A 1027 -8.30 21.41 6.76
CA GLU A 1027 -9.07 22.40 5.99
C GLU A 1027 -9.80 21.81 4.78
N ALA A 1028 -9.64 20.50 4.51
CA ALA A 1028 -10.23 19.84 3.34
C ALA A 1028 -10.90 18.52 3.73
N PRO A 1029 -12.13 18.24 3.26
CA PRO A 1029 -12.77 16.95 3.47
C PRO A 1029 -12.09 15.87 2.62
N ALA A 1030 -12.37 14.60 2.95
CA ALA A 1030 -12.02 13.46 2.11
C ALA A 1030 -12.61 13.59 0.69
N GLN A 1031 -11.87 13.13 -0.31
CA GLN A 1031 -12.27 13.18 -1.73
C GLN A 1031 -11.90 11.85 -2.40
N ARG A 1032 -12.52 11.54 -3.53
CA ARG A 1032 -12.05 10.42 -4.36
C ARG A 1032 -10.68 10.77 -4.92
N SER A 1033 -9.76 9.81 -4.93
CA SER A 1033 -8.42 9.98 -5.48
C SER A 1033 -8.49 10.00 -7.01
N THR A 1034 -8.51 11.20 -7.59
CA THR A 1034 -8.57 11.40 -9.05
C THR A 1034 -7.36 12.17 -9.60
N SER A 1035 -6.41 12.50 -8.73
CA SER A 1035 -5.31 13.41 -9.08
C SER A 1035 -3.97 13.03 -8.44
N SER A 1036 -3.87 11.86 -7.78
CA SER A 1036 -2.56 11.42 -7.29
C SER A 1036 -1.62 11.25 -8.48
N ARG A 1037 -0.36 11.59 -8.24
CA ARG A 1037 0.67 11.75 -9.28
C ARG A 1037 0.99 10.47 -10.07
N TRP A 1038 0.50 9.30 -9.65
CA TRP A 1038 0.92 8.01 -10.19
C TRP A 1038 -0.14 7.28 -10.99
N LEU A 1039 -1.27 6.78 -10.44
CA LEU A 1039 -2.21 5.94 -11.21
C LEU A 1039 -3.68 5.99 -10.73
N SER A 1040 -4.13 7.04 -10.02
CA SER A 1040 -5.48 7.05 -9.45
C SER A 1040 -6.58 7.03 -10.50
N ARG A 1041 -7.52 6.10 -10.35
CA ARG A 1041 -8.67 5.90 -11.24
C ARG A 1041 -9.98 5.75 -10.48
N ALA A 1042 -10.09 6.41 -9.32
CA ALA A 1042 -11.27 6.31 -8.46
C ALA A 1042 -12.54 6.85 -9.12
N ASP A 1043 -12.44 7.88 -9.96
CA ASP A 1043 -13.55 8.42 -10.76
C ASP A 1043 -14.01 7.45 -11.86
N GLU A 1044 -13.06 6.79 -12.51
CA GLU A 1044 -13.34 5.78 -13.51
C GLU A 1044 -14.03 4.55 -12.88
N LEU A 1045 -13.47 4.00 -11.80
CA LEU A 1045 -14.08 2.91 -11.04
C LEU A 1045 -15.47 3.30 -10.51
N TRP A 1046 -15.61 4.55 -10.04
CA TRP A 1046 -16.91 5.09 -9.62
C TRP A 1046 -17.94 5.10 -10.75
N ALA A 1047 -17.58 5.66 -11.90
CA ALA A 1047 -18.50 5.84 -13.01
C ALA A 1047 -18.90 4.52 -13.70
N ARG A 1048 -17.98 3.55 -13.73
CA ARG A 1048 -18.14 2.28 -14.47
C ARG A 1048 -18.69 1.14 -13.62
N VAL A 1049 -18.21 1.01 -12.39
CA VAL A 1049 -18.50 -0.15 -11.53
C VAL A 1049 -19.39 0.23 -10.35
N ILE A 1050 -19.09 1.30 -9.63
CA ILE A 1050 -19.78 1.57 -8.34
C ILE A 1050 -21.15 2.23 -8.55
N ALA A 1051 -21.18 3.44 -9.12
CA ALA A 1051 -22.40 4.23 -9.24
C ALA A 1051 -23.53 3.57 -10.05
N PRO A 1052 -23.28 2.87 -11.19
CA PRO A 1052 -24.36 2.28 -11.99
C PRO A 1052 -24.94 0.98 -11.39
N ASN A 1053 -24.26 0.35 -10.43
CA ASN A 1053 -24.66 -0.95 -9.89
C ASN A 1053 -25.21 -0.79 -8.47
N ARG A 1054 -26.54 -0.80 -8.32
CA ARG A 1054 -27.26 -0.58 -7.04
C ARG A 1054 -26.77 -1.46 -5.89
N ASN A 1055 -26.21 -2.62 -6.22
CA ASN A 1055 -25.74 -3.60 -5.26
C ASN A 1055 -24.34 -3.33 -4.72
N VAL A 1056 -23.61 -2.33 -5.19
CA VAL A 1056 -22.32 -1.89 -4.63
C VAL A 1056 -22.56 -0.90 -3.49
N VAL A 1057 -22.30 -1.29 -2.24
CA VAL A 1057 -22.74 -0.50 -1.07
C VAL A 1057 -21.60 0.08 -0.25
N VAL A 1058 -20.41 -0.49 -0.33
CA VAL A 1058 -19.23 -0.06 0.44
C VAL A 1058 -17.97 -0.11 -0.43
N VAL A 1059 -17.09 0.89 -0.28
CA VAL A 1059 -15.73 0.86 -0.81
C VAL A 1059 -14.73 1.12 0.32
N LEU A 1060 -13.72 0.26 0.45
CA LEU A 1060 -12.67 0.29 1.45
C LEU A 1060 -11.32 0.53 0.78
N SER A 1061 -10.52 1.44 1.35
CA SER A 1061 -9.17 1.74 0.88
C SER A 1061 -8.17 2.06 1.98
N GLY A 1062 -6.88 1.94 1.63
CA GLY A 1062 -5.71 2.28 2.44
C GLY A 1062 -4.86 3.33 1.73
N HIS A 1063 -3.54 3.12 1.65
CA HIS A 1063 -2.53 3.89 0.89
C HIS A 1063 -2.26 5.31 1.40
N PHE A 1064 -3.31 6.08 1.66
CA PHE A 1064 -3.18 7.46 2.09
C PHE A 1064 -3.30 7.59 3.61
N HIS A 1065 -2.18 7.97 4.23
CA HIS A 1065 -1.98 7.98 5.67
C HIS A 1065 -3.03 8.84 6.42
N GLY A 1066 -4.03 8.19 7.02
CA GLY A 1066 -5.10 8.87 7.73
C GLY A 1066 -6.48 8.22 7.63
N LEU A 1067 -7.49 9.03 7.95
CA LEU A 1067 -8.89 8.64 7.94
C LEU A 1067 -9.71 9.55 7.03
N GLY A 1068 -10.69 8.96 6.36
CA GLY A 1068 -11.67 9.69 5.55
C GLY A 1068 -12.86 8.83 5.21
N ALA A 1069 -14.01 9.47 5.01
CA ALA A 1069 -15.22 8.82 4.54
C ALA A 1069 -16.03 9.75 3.64
N ILE A 1070 -16.68 9.17 2.63
CA ILE A 1070 -17.61 9.84 1.72
C ILE A 1070 -18.89 9.00 1.71
N THR A 1071 -20.04 9.65 1.87
CA THR A 1071 -21.34 9.00 1.70
C THR A 1071 -22.06 9.66 0.53
N THR A 1072 -22.43 8.88 -0.47
CA THR A 1072 -23.20 9.34 -1.62
C THR A 1072 -24.56 8.66 -1.61
N GLU A 1073 -25.61 9.43 -1.33
CA GLU A 1073 -27.00 8.99 -1.48
C GLU A 1073 -27.41 8.97 -2.96
N ASP A 1074 -28.34 8.09 -3.31
CA ASP A 1074 -28.86 7.91 -4.68
C ASP A 1074 -27.76 7.85 -5.75
N ALA A 1075 -26.68 7.12 -5.47
CA ALA A 1075 -25.53 6.98 -6.36
C ALA A 1075 -25.97 6.47 -7.75
N GLY A 1076 -25.44 7.11 -8.81
CA GLY A 1076 -25.86 6.86 -10.19
C GLY A 1076 -27.27 7.37 -10.53
N GLY A 1077 -27.92 8.13 -9.62
CA GLY A 1077 -29.32 8.55 -9.76
C GLY A 1077 -30.31 7.43 -9.44
N LEU A 1078 -29.89 6.40 -8.70
CA LEU A 1078 -30.70 5.24 -8.34
C LEU A 1078 -31.28 5.42 -6.93
N PRO A 1079 -32.61 5.54 -6.76
CA PRO A 1079 -33.21 5.75 -5.45
C PRO A 1079 -32.85 4.68 -4.40
N GLY A 1080 -32.37 5.13 -3.24
CA GLY A 1080 -31.96 4.27 -2.12
C GLY A 1080 -30.62 3.57 -2.32
N HIS A 1081 -29.85 3.93 -3.36
CA HIS A 1081 -28.49 3.45 -3.58
C HIS A 1081 -27.49 4.33 -2.81
N THR A 1082 -27.38 4.11 -1.50
CA THR A 1082 -26.41 4.82 -0.67
C THR A 1082 -25.09 4.05 -0.65
N VAL A 1083 -24.02 4.69 -1.10
CA VAL A 1083 -22.66 4.12 -1.10
C VAL A 1083 -21.80 4.85 -0.07
N VAL A 1084 -21.11 4.09 0.78
CA VAL A 1084 -20.09 4.61 1.68
C VAL A 1084 -18.69 4.22 1.20
N GLU A 1085 -17.84 5.20 0.98
CA GLU A 1085 -16.44 5.03 0.57
C GLU A 1085 -15.54 5.48 1.71
N MET A 1086 -14.52 4.70 2.05
CA MET A 1086 -13.70 4.94 3.23
C MET A 1086 -12.22 4.76 2.92
N VAL A 1087 -11.39 5.59 3.55
CA VAL A 1087 -9.97 5.33 3.75
C VAL A 1087 -9.69 5.19 5.23
N ALA A 1088 -8.93 4.16 5.56
CA ALA A 1088 -8.25 4.02 6.84
C ALA A 1088 -6.82 3.59 6.54
N ASP A 1089 -5.87 4.32 7.09
CA ASP A 1089 -4.46 3.96 7.08
C ASP A 1089 -3.84 4.54 8.36
N TYR A 1090 -3.40 3.62 9.23
CA TYR A 1090 -2.86 3.94 10.54
C TYR A 1090 -1.33 3.86 10.58
N GLN A 1091 -0.66 3.65 9.44
CA GLN A 1091 0.79 3.41 9.38
C GLN A 1091 1.63 4.56 9.95
N GLU A 1092 1.06 5.77 10.02
CA GLU A 1092 1.70 6.93 10.63
C GLU A 1092 1.21 7.29 12.02
N PHE A 1093 0.21 6.59 12.53
CA PHE A 1093 -0.26 6.82 13.89
C PHE A 1093 0.80 6.29 14.84
N ARG A 1094 1.15 7.11 15.83
CA ARG A 1094 2.24 6.81 16.76
C ARG A 1094 1.69 6.58 18.16
N THR A 1095 2.27 5.64 18.90
CA THR A 1095 2.02 5.51 20.34
C THR A 1095 2.46 6.79 21.07
N HIS A 1096 2.17 6.92 22.37
CA HIS A 1096 2.59 8.10 23.12
C HIS A 1096 4.12 8.16 23.32
N GLU A 1097 4.80 7.07 23.01
CA GLU A 1097 6.24 6.88 22.94
C GLU A 1097 6.78 7.13 21.52
N GLY A 1098 5.93 7.50 20.56
CA GLY A 1098 6.32 7.81 19.19
C GLY A 1098 6.57 6.58 18.31
N VAL A 1099 6.20 5.37 18.77
CA VAL A 1099 6.41 4.11 18.05
C VAL A 1099 5.30 3.87 17.03
N ARG A 1100 5.66 3.28 15.88
CA ARG A 1100 4.79 3.00 14.72
C ARG A 1100 4.02 1.67 14.87
N ALA A 1101 3.52 1.40 16.07
CA ALA A 1101 2.93 0.11 16.46
C ALA A 1101 1.54 0.29 17.09
N THR A 1102 0.75 1.25 16.61
CA THR A 1102 -0.57 1.52 17.20
C THR A 1102 -1.58 0.42 16.93
N GLY A 1103 -1.45 -0.30 15.81
CA GLY A 1103 -2.25 -1.50 15.52
C GLY A 1103 -3.77 -1.26 15.38
N PHE A 1104 -4.18 -0.06 14.97
CA PHE A 1104 -5.59 0.23 14.70
C PHE A 1104 -6.08 -0.49 13.43
N GLN A 1105 -7.34 -0.91 13.48
CA GLN A 1105 -8.13 -1.47 12.37
C GLN A 1105 -9.57 -0.94 12.48
N ARG A 1106 -10.41 -1.21 11.47
CA ARG A 1106 -11.85 -0.89 11.53
C ARG A 1106 -12.72 -2.15 11.61
N LEU A 1107 -13.80 -2.06 12.39
CA LEU A 1107 -14.91 -3.01 12.37
C LEU A 1107 -16.16 -2.32 11.83
N LEU A 1108 -16.75 -2.90 10.79
CA LEU A 1108 -18.00 -2.43 10.19
C LEU A 1108 -19.13 -3.35 10.64
N GLN A 1109 -20.16 -2.83 11.29
CA GLN A 1109 -21.27 -3.58 11.90
C GLN A 1109 -22.57 -3.28 11.14
N PHE A 1110 -23.14 -4.28 10.50
CA PHE A 1110 -24.27 -4.13 9.57
C PHE A 1110 -25.60 -4.48 10.24
N ASP A 1111 -26.55 -3.56 10.21
CA ASP A 1111 -27.95 -3.77 10.54
C ASP A 1111 -28.78 -3.84 9.25
N LEU A 1112 -29.08 -5.06 8.78
CA LEU A 1112 -29.68 -5.30 7.47
C LEU A 1112 -31.10 -4.71 7.39
N ALA A 1113 -31.93 -5.01 8.38
CA ALA A 1113 -33.31 -4.53 8.43
C ALA A 1113 -33.42 -3.04 8.79
N GLY A 1114 -32.44 -2.52 9.53
CA GLY A 1114 -32.30 -1.09 9.83
C GLY A 1114 -31.71 -0.27 8.68
N GLY A 1115 -31.08 -0.94 7.70
CA GLY A 1115 -30.40 -0.29 6.58
C GLY A 1115 -29.26 0.61 7.04
N ALA A 1116 -28.41 0.13 7.95
CA ALA A 1116 -27.36 0.94 8.55
C ALA A 1116 -26.04 0.18 8.75
N ILE A 1117 -24.94 0.93 8.74
CA ILE A 1117 -23.58 0.45 8.98
C ILE A 1117 -22.95 1.33 10.06
N ALA A 1118 -22.56 0.74 11.19
CA ALA A 1118 -21.72 1.39 12.18
C ALA A 1118 -20.25 1.06 11.91
N VAL A 1119 -19.36 2.04 12.04
CA VAL A 1119 -17.93 1.90 11.81
C VAL A 1119 -17.20 2.32 13.07
N ASP A 1120 -16.36 1.42 13.58
CA ASP A 1120 -15.57 1.63 14.79
C ASP A 1120 -14.07 1.40 14.51
N ALA A 1121 -13.23 2.37 14.83
CA ALA A 1121 -11.79 2.15 14.96
C ALA A 1121 -11.47 1.38 16.24
N TYR A 1122 -10.53 0.44 16.17
CA TYR A 1122 -10.08 -0.32 17.33
C TYR A 1122 -8.62 -0.78 17.19
N SER A 1123 -7.86 -0.64 18.27
CA SER A 1123 -6.54 -1.25 18.42
C SER A 1123 -6.57 -2.30 19.53
N SER A 1124 -6.21 -3.54 19.19
CA SER A 1124 -6.05 -4.63 20.14
C SER A 1124 -4.79 -4.47 20.99
N THR A 1125 -3.73 -3.92 20.41
CA THR A 1125 -2.44 -3.63 21.08
C THR A 1125 -2.56 -2.55 22.16
N LEU A 1126 -3.38 -1.53 21.91
CA LEU A 1126 -3.59 -0.40 22.84
C LEU A 1126 -4.86 -0.54 23.68
N ASP A 1127 -5.72 -1.51 23.37
CA ASP A 1127 -7.10 -1.63 23.88
C ASP A 1127 -7.87 -0.30 23.79
N ALA A 1128 -7.81 0.32 22.61
CA ALA A 1128 -8.29 1.69 22.38
C ALA A 1128 -9.27 1.76 21.21
N HIS A 1129 -10.32 2.58 21.37
CA HIS A 1129 -11.36 2.85 20.37
C HIS A 1129 -11.27 4.26 19.75
N ALA A 1130 -10.18 4.98 20.03
CA ALA A 1130 -9.97 6.33 19.55
C ALA A 1130 -8.56 6.40 18.98
N SER A 1131 -8.45 6.57 17.67
CA SER A 1131 -7.18 6.72 16.96
C SER A 1131 -6.73 8.18 16.90
N TYR A 1132 -7.65 9.16 16.92
CA TYR A 1132 -7.31 10.58 16.85
C TYR A 1132 -6.31 11.09 17.93
N PRO A 1133 -6.21 10.51 19.16
CA PRO A 1133 -5.16 10.86 20.11
C PRO A 1133 -3.74 10.42 19.70
N TYR A 1134 -3.64 9.57 18.68
CA TYR A 1134 -2.41 8.99 18.15
C TYR A 1134 -2.03 9.56 16.76
N ASP A 1135 -2.83 10.50 16.23
CA ASP A 1135 -2.56 11.26 14.99
C ASP A 1135 -1.50 12.36 15.24
N TYR A 1136 -0.28 11.94 15.56
CA TYR A 1136 0.86 12.84 15.73
C TYR A 1136 1.30 13.47 14.41
N VAL A 1137 2.00 14.60 14.48
CA VAL A 1137 2.59 15.25 13.29
C VAL A 1137 3.46 14.26 12.53
N GLN A 1138 3.00 13.89 11.34
CA GLN A 1138 3.67 12.95 10.44
C GLN A 1138 5.07 13.45 10.05
N PHE A 1139 5.21 14.73 9.71
CA PHE A 1139 6.50 15.30 9.29
C PHE A 1139 6.87 16.56 10.06
N ASP A 1140 8.04 16.53 10.70
CA ASP A 1140 8.74 17.68 11.25
C ASP A 1140 10.11 17.85 10.55
N PRO A 1141 10.26 18.84 9.66
CA PRO A 1141 11.59 19.17 9.16
C PRO A 1141 12.36 19.91 10.27
N ALA A 1142 13.29 19.22 10.92
CA ALA A 1142 14.07 19.74 12.05
C ALA A 1142 14.71 21.11 11.75
N HIS A 1143 15.08 21.38 10.49
CA HIS A 1143 15.67 22.65 10.05
C HIS A 1143 15.24 23.11 8.64
N GLY A 1144 14.12 22.60 8.11
CA GLY A 1144 13.68 22.90 6.74
C GLY A 1144 14.49 22.19 5.64
N SER A 1145 15.37 21.25 6.00
CA SER A 1145 15.99 20.30 5.08
C SER A 1145 15.11 19.06 4.96
N ALA A 1146 14.79 18.64 3.73
CA ALA A 1146 14.09 17.38 3.47
C ALA A 1146 14.95 16.14 3.75
N ASP A 1147 16.26 16.33 3.98
CA ASP A 1147 17.22 15.24 4.21
C ASP A 1147 17.43 14.90 5.70
N GLU A 1148 16.94 15.75 6.61
CA GLU A 1148 16.96 15.52 8.06
C GLU A 1148 15.52 15.32 8.56
N LEU A 1149 15.00 14.10 8.35
CA LEU A 1149 13.62 13.74 8.72
C LEU A 1149 13.48 13.60 10.24
N SER A 1150 12.44 14.20 10.84
CA SER A 1150 12.09 14.04 12.26
C SER A 1150 11.72 12.63 12.66
N GLU A 1151 11.28 11.81 11.71
CA GLU A 1151 10.75 10.47 11.98
C GLU A 1151 11.80 9.57 12.65
N MET A 1152 13.07 9.78 12.30
CA MET A 1152 14.21 9.13 12.94
C MET A 1152 14.34 9.46 14.44
N ARG A 1153 13.62 10.48 14.92
CA ARG A 1153 13.59 10.97 16.30
C ARG A 1153 12.14 11.02 16.78
N PRO A 1154 11.55 9.87 17.16
CA PRO A 1154 10.13 9.78 17.52
C PRO A 1154 9.71 10.77 18.61
N TRP A 1155 10.64 11.16 19.50
CA TRP A 1155 10.39 12.19 20.51
C TRP A 1155 10.13 13.59 19.95
N ASN A 1156 10.69 13.96 18.81
CA ASN A 1156 10.40 15.25 18.17
C ASN A 1156 8.94 15.30 17.72
N ILE A 1157 8.45 14.20 17.16
CA ILE A 1157 7.05 14.04 16.75
C ILE A 1157 6.13 14.13 17.98
N VAL A 1158 6.47 13.43 19.06
CA VAL A 1158 5.71 13.48 20.31
C VAL A 1158 5.71 14.89 20.93
N GLU A 1159 6.85 15.60 20.93
CA GLU A 1159 6.96 16.98 21.43
C GLU A 1159 6.11 17.97 20.61
N ARG A 1160 6.06 17.80 19.29
CA ARG A 1160 5.17 18.60 18.42
C ARG A 1160 3.69 18.37 18.72
N GLY A 1161 3.35 17.17 19.17
CA GLY A 1161 1.99 16.79 19.52
C GLY A 1161 1.14 16.35 18.33
N VAL A 1162 -0.15 16.18 18.60
CA VAL A 1162 -1.15 15.72 17.62
C VAL A 1162 -1.47 16.78 16.56
N GLN A 1163 -1.71 16.35 15.32
CA GLN A 1163 -2.11 17.22 14.20
C GLN A 1163 -3.52 17.77 14.38
N GLY A 1164 -4.39 17.00 15.02
CA GLY A 1164 -5.80 17.34 15.22
C GLY A 1164 -6.63 17.29 13.94
N ARG A 1165 -6.25 16.46 12.94
CA ARG A 1165 -7.04 16.26 11.71
C ARG A 1165 -8.36 15.53 12.01
N TYR A 1166 -8.33 14.64 13.00
CA TYR A 1166 -9.42 13.72 13.32
C TYR A 1166 -10.05 13.99 14.68
N THR A 1167 -11.28 13.50 14.82
CA THR A 1167 -12.13 13.58 16.00
C THR A 1167 -12.77 12.21 16.25
N ALA A 1168 -13.48 12.07 17.36
CA ALA A 1168 -14.27 10.85 17.62
C ALA A 1168 -15.29 10.53 16.51
N GLU A 1169 -15.72 11.51 15.70
CA GLU A 1169 -16.64 11.25 14.57
C GLU A 1169 -15.97 10.55 13.39
N ASP A 1170 -14.65 10.68 13.27
CA ASP A 1170 -13.87 10.05 12.21
C ASP A 1170 -13.50 8.58 12.58
N ASP A 1171 -13.57 8.25 13.88
CA ASP A 1171 -13.35 6.92 14.45
C ASP A 1171 -14.62 6.10 14.68
N GLU A 1172 -15.72 6.76 15.09
CA GLU A 1172 -17.01 6.14 15.45
C GLU A 1172 -18.18 6.88 14.76
N PHE A 1173 -18.78 6.25 13.74
CA PHE A 1173 -19.93 6.82 13.01
C PHE A 1173 -20.90 5.76 12.49
N VAL A 1174 -22.13 6.21 12.20
CA VAL A 1174 -23.19 5.36 11.61
C VAL A 1174 -23.66 5.98 10.30
N VAL A 1175 -23.66 5.17 9.24
CA VAL A 1175 -24.29 5.49 7.96
C VAL A 1175 -25.67 4.83 7.93
N GLU A 1176 -26.72 5.60 7.69
CA GLU A 1176 -28.10 5.11 7.58
C GLU A 1176 -28.56 5.10 6.12
N HIS A 1177 -29.74 4.52 5.87
CA HIS A 1177 -30.37 4.46 4.55
C HIS A 1177 -29.53 3.71 3.50
N VAL A 1178 -28.76 2.71 3.93
CA VAL A 1178 -28.05 1.79 3.04
C VAL A 1178 -29.01 0.71 2.57
N GLY A 1179 -29.39 0.74 1.29
CA GLY A 1179 -30.23 -0.29 0.68
C GLY A 1179 -29.47 -1.60 0.54
N LEU A 1180 -29.89 -2.63 1.27
CA LEU A 1180 -29.24 -3.94 1.29
C LEU A 1180 -30.20 -5.03 0.80
N GLN A 1181 -29.67 -5.98 0.03
CA GLN A 1181 -30.34 -7.22 -0.36
C GLN A 1181 -30.22 -8.23 0.79
N TYR A 1182 -31.34 -8.82 1.20
CA TYR A 1182 -31.37 -9.82 2.26
C TYR A 1182 -32.69 -10.57 2.20
N ALA A 1183 -32.71 -11.82 2.65
CA ALA A 1183 -33.94 -12.59 2.76
C ALA A 1183 -34.97 -11.85 3.63
N LYS A 1184 -36.15 -11.63 3.07
CA LYS A 1184 -37.34 -11.12 3.75
C LYS A 1184 -38.47 -12.09 3.47
N SER A 1185 -39.21 -12.45 4.52
CA SER A 1185 -40.38 -13.29 4.39
C SER A 1185 -41.51 -12.79 5.28
N LEU A 1186 -42.74 -13.05 4.84
CA LEU A 1186 -43.94 -12.78 5.63
C LEU A 1186 -44.89 -13.96 5.46
N THR A 1187 -45.24 -14.62 6.57
CA THR A 1187 -46.15 -15.77 6.60
C THR A 1187 -47.28 -15.49 7.57
N THR A 1188 -48.53 -15.65 7.12
CA THR A 1188 -49.70 -15.53 8.00
C THR A 1188 -50.06 -16.88 8.62
N VAL A 1189 -50.11 -16.93 9.95
CA VAL A 1189 -50.47 -18.13 10.72
C VAL A 1189 -51.93 -18.09 11.16
N ALA A 1190 -52.43 -16.93 11.61
CA ALA A 1190 -53.81 -16.77 12.05
C ALA A 1190 -54.28 -15.32 11.95
N ILE A 1191 -55.58 -15.15 11.73
CA ILE A 1191 -56.28 -13.87 11.84
C ILE A 1191 -57.50 -14.07 12.72
N THR A 1192 -57.66 -13.21 13.71
CA THR A 1192 -58.75 -13.29 14.69
C THR A 1192 -59.36 -11.92 14.94
N GLY A 1193 -60.61 -11.88 15.37
CA GLY A 1193 -61.29 -10.64 15.71
C GLY A 1193 -62.29 -10.78 16.86
N ASP A 1194 -62.59 -9.65 17.50
CA ASP A 1194 -63.75 -9.52 18.38
C ASP A 1194 -64.98 -9.22 17.51
N VAL A 1195 -65.95 -10.15 17.49
CA VAL A 1195 -67.19 -10.01 16.71
C VAL A 1195 -68.40 -9.82 17.64
N ALA A 1196 -69.38 -9.01 17.23
CA ALA A 1196 -70.62 -8.87 17.96
C ALA A 1196 -71.56 -10.04 17.60
N SER A 1197 -71.90 -10.89 18.57
CA SER A 1197 -72.95 -11.90 18.41
C SER A 1197 -74.32 -11.25 18.57
N GLU A 1198 -75.28 -11.53 17.68
CA GLU A 1198 -76.67 -11.12 17.91
C GLU A 1198 -77.13 -11.52 19.33
N PRO A 1199 -77.82 -10.63 20.07
CA PRO A 1199 -78.40 -11.00 21.35
C PRO A 1199 -79.43 -12.11 21.10
N SER A 1200 -79.15 -13.31 21.60
CA SER A 1200 -80.06 -14.45 21.56
C SER A 1200 -81.46 -14.00 21.96
N ALA A 1201 -82.42 -14.09 21.04
CA ALA A 1201 -83.82 -13.77 21.29
C ALA A 1201 -84.30 -14.45 22.59
N PRO A 1202 -85.00 -13.75 23.50
CA PRO A 1202 -85.45 -14.37 24.74
C PRO A 1202 -86.41 -15.51 24.41
N ALA A 1203 -86.10 -16.70 24.94
CA ALA A 1203 -86.97 -17.86 24.87
C ALA A 1203 -88.37 -17.50 25.40
N ASP A 1204 -89.37 -17.76 24.56
CA ASP A 1204 -90.79 -17.61 24.83
C ASP A 1204 -91.17 -18.40 26.10
N ALA A 1205 -91.37 -17.69 27.21
CA ALA A 1205 -91.87 -18.24 28.45
C ALA A 1205 -93.39 -18.16 28.45
N GLY A 1206 -94.04 -19.26 28.03
CA GLY A 1206 -95.49 -19.39 28.12
C GLY A 1206 -96.00 -19.30 29.56
N ARG A 1207 -96.85 -18.31 29.83
CA ARG A 1207 -98.12 -18.44 30.57
C ARG A 1207 -99.04 -17.25 30.37
#